data_AF-A0A7W7K2V8-F1
#
_entry.id   AF-A0A7W7K2V8-F1
#
_cell.length_a   1.000
_cell.length_b   1.000
_cell.length_c   1.000
_cell.angle_alpha   90.00
_cell.angle_beta   90.00
_cell.angle_gamma   90.00
#
_symmetry.space_group_name_H-M   'P 1'
#
loop_
_entity.id
_entity.type
_entity.pdbx_description
1 polymer ?
#
loop_
_entity_poly.entity_id
_entity_poly.type
_entity_poly.pdbx_seq_one_letter_code
_entity_poly.pdbx_strand_id
1 'polypeptide(L)'
;MAEELRALEASGYFSNGGPIVRDFERRAVAQLFGGEGLALAVSNATLGLLLAIREAKAGRSGRYALVPAFTFAATAHAAIWAGLTPILVDSDPHDWAASAEAIEAQLARHGDEVAVVVPYDTFGTGIDLGYYEALSERHNVGVVIDAAASLGSLDCAGRGFGTGSRLTCIFSMHATKTFATAEGGLIYSADPDRIQILRRMQNFGFGAPRTATQEGINAKLPELLGLMARAKLSEIDAVAEHRAALDRAYREQLGDTVTFQRGNARRQVAQFMPMLLPAGTDRAAVMASLAEQGIGSGHYFSPHIGQQPYFREACITGPTPVADDLSARMLSLPVTDRMSESDVATICDALHAALRKPRIVVPSAPEPILNTVLVGGGPAGIAFLISASKKGKLRELGAGLALVERGDCLGAGELPGYAITSDSTAETFLSAVKDNPEPGIAALIDHPAAREIAAYIGKLGVPLHRTGPFLEAMGQRVGAVVTEAGGQMLTGHEVIDSRRSATGLWHTRIRNRATGAERELLSENIVIATGGYQSASDIAAAPVAGTPLGELVGERLMLCDDMLRTGGMDRLRTRIAGKRAPRIAIIGASTSAIASAVLLLKSDIAFGAESLSLLHREDLRPWYPSAEAAREDGFTAFGPDDICSLSGFVYRLAGFRLEARELVLRMLRIGGRTPDPRVRLQQLSGPDPETSRILAEADVVVAALGYRPHALPLLDAEGQRIALSAHAPGRPRLADQLCRVTDAEGQPIPGAYGIGLAAGFVPEGRLGGERSFKGKANGLWQWQNDVGQLIVDQLLGQSVSLAA
;
A
#
# COMPACT_ATOMS: atom_id res chain seq x y z
N MET A 1 -27.80 21.20 -31.95
CA MET A 1 -27.59 19.80 -31.49
C MET A 1 -28.67 18.81 -31.94
N ALA A 2 -29.95 18.89 -31.52
CA ALA A 2 -30.95 17.86 -31.88
C ALA A 2 -31.19 17.70 -33.40
N GLU A 3 -31.21 18.79 -34.15
CA GLU A 3 -31.31 18.77 -35.62
C GLU A 3 -30.05 18.22 -36.28
N GLU A 4 -28.87 18.60 -35.78
CA GLU A 4 -27.59 18.10 -36.28
C GLU A 4 -27.39 16.60 -36.01
N LEU A 5 -27.94 16.08 -34.90
CA LEU A 5 -27.98 14.64 -34.61
C LEU A 5 -28.85 13.89 -35.62
N ARG A 6 -30.03 14.42 -35.95
CA ARG A 6 -30.88 13.86 -37.01
C ARG A 6 -30.20 13.91 -38.37
N ALA A 7 -29.48 14.99 -38.67
CA ALA A 7 -28.71 15.10 -39.92
C ALA A 7 -27.54 14.08 -39.96
N LEU A 8 -26.86 13.86 -38.84
CA LEU A 8 -25.83 12.82 -38.70
C LEU A 8 -26.42 11.43 -38.97
N GLU A 9 -27.53 11.07 -38.32
CA GLU A 9 -28.23 9.80 -38.54
C GLU A 9 -28.66 9.63 -40.01
N ALA A 10 -29.26 10.67 -40.61
CA ALA A 10 -29.68 10.65 -42.00
C ALA A 10 -28.50 10.52 -42.99
N SER A 11 -27.31 10.99 -42.63
CA SER A 11 -26.11 10.90 -43.48
C SER A 11 -25.52 9.49 -43.57
N GLY A 12 -25.71 8.67 -42.52
CA GLY A 12 -25.08 7.35 -42.40
C GLY A 12 -23.55 7.34 -42.15
N TYR A 13 -22.92 8.51 -41.98
CA TYR A 13 -21.48 8.62 -41.69
C TYR A 13 -21.25 8.77 -40.19
N PHE A 14 -20.77 7.73 -39.50
CA PHE A 14 -20.61 7.73 -38.04
C PHE A 14 -19.15 7.81 -37.55
N SER A 15 -18.16 7.57 -38.41
CA SER A 15 -16.73 7.54 -38.04
C SER A 15 -15.82 7.65 -39.27
N ASN A 16 -14.53 7.32 -39.11
CA ASN A 16 -13.52 7.24 -40.18
C ASN A 16 -13.19 8.59 -40.84
N GLY A 17 -13.18 9.67 -40.04
CA GLY A 17 -12.83 11.01 -40.52
C GLY A 17 -13.86 11.55 -41.50
N GLY A 18 -15.13 11.40 -41.13
CA GLY A 18 -16.28 11.88 -41.89
C GLY A 18 -16.39 13.42 -41.92
N PRO A 19 -17.41 13.95 -42.59
CA PRO A 19 -17.52 15.37 -42.87
C PRO A 19 -17.56 16.26 -41.61
N ILE A 20 -18.14 15.80 -40.50
CA ILE A 20 -18.26 16.59 -39.26
C ILE A 20 -16.90 16.70 -38.57
N VAL A 21 -16.16 15.59 -38.40
CA VAL A 21 -14.83 15.63 -37.79
C VAL A 21 -13.88 16.45 -38.65
N ARG A 22 -13.92 16.31 -39.98
CA ARG A 22 -13.09 17.13 -40.89
C ARG A 22 -13.41 18.61 -40.81
N ASP A 23 -14.69 18.95 -40.67
CA ASP A 23 -15.11 20.35 -40.48
C ASP A 23 -14.63 20.90 -39.14
N PHE A 24 -14.74 20.12 -38.06
CA PHE A 24 -14.17 20.48 -36.75
C PHE A 24 -12.66 20.72 -36.83
N GLU A 25 -11.89 19.81 -37.43
CA GLU A 25 -10.43 19.94 -37.59
C GLU A 25 -10.07 21.25 -38.31
N ARG A 26 -10.74 21.57 -39.43
CA ARG A 26 -10.49 22.83 -40.17
C ARG A 26 -10.82 24.06 -39.34
N ARG A 27 -11.97 24.06 -38.65
CA ARG A 27 -12.39 25.20 -37.82
C ARG A 27 -11.45 25.39 -36.63
N ALA A 28 -10.98 24.30 -36.02
CA ALA A 28 -10.01 24.36 -34.92
C ALA A 28 -8.70 25.00 -35.39
N VAL A 29 -8.19 24.63 -36.58
CA VAL A 29 -7.02 25.30 -37.18
C VAL A 29 -7.27 26.80 -37.41
N ALA A 30 -8.41 27.15 -38.00
CA ALA A 30 -8.74 28.55 -38.27
C ALA A 30 -8.88 29.40 -36.99
N GLN A 31 -9.57 28.88 -35.97
CA GLN A 31 -9.92 29.64 -34.77
C GLN A 31 -8.86 29.59 -33.69
N LEU A 32 -8.25 28.43 -33.42
CA LEU A 32 -7.30 28.25 -32.32
C LEU A 32 -5.85 28.45 -32.76
N PHE A 33 -5.53 28.23 -34.03
CA PHE A 33 -4.14 28.20 -34.52
C PHE A 33 -3.90 29.17 -35.69
N GLY A 34 -4.73 30.21 -35.83
CA GLY A 34 -4.54 31.28 -36.81
C GLY A 34 -4.63 30.86 -38.28
N GLY A 35 -5.16 29.67 -38.58
CA GLY A 35 -5.17 29.12 -39.94
C GLY A 35 -3.86 28.46 -40.38
N GLU A 36 -2.88 28.33 -39.47
CA GLU A 36 -1.56 27.77 -39.76
C GLU A 36 -1.49 26.28 -39.39
N GLY A 37 -0.86 25.46 -40.23
CA GLY A 37 -0.66 24.04 -39.95
C GLY A 37 -1.87 23.15 -40.23
N LEU A 38 -1.91 21.97 -39.62
CA LEU A 38 -3.04 21.04 -39.68
C LEU A 38 -3.34 20.47 -38.31
N ALA A 39 -4.59 20.03 -38.13
CA ALA A 39 -5.02 19.30 -36.95
C ALA A 39 -5.60 17.92 -37.30
N LEU A 40 -5.53 17.01 -36.35
CA LEU A 40 -6.09 15.67 -36.43
C LEU A 40 -6.83 15.32 -35.14
N ALA A 41 -8.14 15.09 -35.25
CA ALA A 41 -8.96 14.71 -34.11
C ALA A 41 -8.85 13.21 -33.84
N VAL A 42 -8.58 12.80 -32.60
CA VAL A 42 -8.36 11.42 -32.15
C VAL A 42 -9.33 11.01 -31.04
N SER A 43 -9.51 9.71 -30.80
CA SER A 43 -10.47 9.21 -29.79
C SER A 43 -10.15 9.66 -28.37
N ASN A 44 -8.88 9.87 -28.02
CA ASN A 44 -8.40 10.49 -26.78
C ASN A 44 -6.93 10.94 -26.91
N ALA A 45 -6.47 11.80 -26.00
CA ALA A 45 -5.09 12.31 -26.01
C ALA A 45 -4.03 11.23 -25.78
N THR A 46 -4.30 10.18 -24.99
CA THR A 46 -3.35 9.08 -24.77
C THR A 46 -3.00 8.36 -26.06
N LEU A 47 -3.99 8.08 -26.91
CA LEU A 47 -3.77 7.55 -28.25
C LEU A 47 -3.05 8.54 -29.15
N GLY A 48 -3.32 9.84 -28.99
CA GLY A 48 -2.59 10.90 -29.70
C GLY A 48 -1.10 10.91 -29.34
N LEU A 49 -0.76 10.86 -28.06
CA LEU A 49 0.61 10.75 -27.55
C LEU A 49 1.28 9.48 -28.07
N LEU A 50 0.61 8.33 -28.02
CA LEU A 50 1.16 7.06 -28.51
C LEU A 50 1.52 7.15 -30.00
N LEU A 51 0.61 7.69 -30.83
CA LEU A 51 0.85 7.87 -32.26
C LEU A 51 2.01 8.84 -32.52
N ALA A 52 2.01 9.99 -31.85
CA ALA A 52 3.03 11.02 -32.03
C ALA A 52 4.41 10.58 -31.54
N ILE A 53 4.50 9.87 -30.41
CA ILE A 53 5.77 9.32 -29.91
C ILE A 53 6.30 8.27 -30.87
N ARG A 54 5.43 7.41 -31.42
CA ARG A 54 5.84 6.39 -32.39
C ARG A 54 6.35 7.01 -33.69
N GLU A 55 5.69 8.07 -34.17
CA GLU A 55 6.13 8.84 -35.33
C GLU A 55 7.45 9.58 -35.07
N ALA A 56 7.56 10.28 -33.94
CA ALA A 56 8.78 11.00 -33.55
C ALA A 56 9.97 10.05 -33.31
N LYS A 57 9.72 8.80 -32.90
CA LYS A 57 10.75 7.76 -32.80
C LYS A 57 11.20 7.23 -34.18
N ALA A 58 10.37 7.35 -35.22
CA ALA A 58 10.67 6.74 -36.52
C ALA A 58 12.01 7.24 -37.07
N GLY A 59 12.85 6.30 -37.53
CA GLY A 59 14.20 6.59 -38.02
C GLY A 59 15.26 6.81 -36.92
N ARG A 60 14.91 6.71 -35.64
CA ARG A 60 15.83 6.81 -34.50
C ARG A 60 16.04 5.45 -33.83
N SER A 61 17.29 5.15 -33.47
CA SER A 61 17.67 3.88 -32.82
C SER A 61 17.54 3.90 -31.29
N GLY A 62 17.30 5.06 -30.69
CA GLY A 62 17.18 5.22 -29.25
C GLY A 62 16.08 4.35 -28.64
N ARG A 63 16.29 3.91 -27.40
CA ARG A 63 15.35 3.08 -26.63
C ARG A 63 14.68 3.84 -25.48
N TYR A 64 15.14 5.06 -25.19
CA TYR A 64 14.66 5.85 -24.07
C TYR A 64 13.72 6.98 -24.49
N ALA A 65 12.76 7.28 -23.62
CA ALA A 65 11.96 8.49 -23.68
C ALA A 65 12.20 9.33 -22.43
N LEU A 66 12.53 10.62 -22.54
CA LEU A 66 12.58 11.50 -21.37
C LEU A 66 11.16 12.00 -21.06
N VAL A 67 10.70 11.77 -19.83
CA VAL A 67 9.34 12.12 -19.39
C VAL A 67 9.42 12.85 -18.04
N PRO A 68 8.69 13.96 -17.82
CA PRO A 68 8.66 14.63 -16.52
C PRO A 68 8.17 13.68 -15.43
N ALA A 69 8.79 13.72 -14.25
CA ALA A 69 8.31 12.98 -13.08
C ALA A 69 6.99 13.54 -12.53
N PHE A 70 6.72 14.84 -12.76
CA PHE A 70 5.50 15.55 -12.36
C PHE A 70 4.57 15.74 -13.56
N THR A 71 3.95 14.64 -14.01
CA THR A 71 2.95 14.63 -15.11
C THR A 71 1.85 13.60 -14.84
N PHE A 72 0.83 13.55 -15.69
CA PHE A 72 -0.19 12.52 -15.65
C PHE A 72 0.34 11.18 -16.23
N ALA A 73 -0.12 10.06 -15.69
CA ALA A 73 0.33 8.71 -16.05
C ALA A 73 0.28 8.40 -17.57
N ALA A 74 -0.62 9.05 -18.32
CA ALA A 74 -0.77 8.85 -19.76
C ALA A 74 0.52 9.14 -20.54
N THR A 75 1.31 10.14 -20.15
CA THR A 75 2.55 10.52 -20.83
C THR A 75 3.56 9.37 -20.82
N ALA A 76 3.82 8.79 -19.64
CA ALA A 76 4.73 7.66 -19.49
C ALA A 76 4.17 6.37 -20.11
N HIS A 77 2.86 6.10 -19.95
CA HIS A 77 2.24 4.95 -20.60
C HIS A 77 2.33 5.01 -22.12
N ALA A 78 2.11 6.17 -22.74
CA ALA A 78 2.21 6.32 -24.18
C ALA A 78 3.63 6.01 -24.69
N ALA A 79 4.67 6.43 -23.96
CA ALA A 79 6.05 6.07 -24.26
C ALA A 79 6.32 4.56 -24.14
N ILE A 80 5.83 3.92 -23.06
CA ILE A 80 5.95 2.46 -22.86
C ILE A 80 5.26 1.69 -24.00
N TRP A 81 4.03 2.07 -24.35
CA TRP A 81 3.29 1.45 -25.44
C TRP A 81 3.93 1.67 -26.82
N ALA A 82 4.68 2.76 -27.00
CA ALA A 82 5.49 3.00 -28.21
C ALA A 82 6.80 2.17 -28.22
N GLY A 83 7.04 1.35 -27.19
CA GLY A 83 8.22 0.51 -27.05
C GLY A 83 9.47 1.29 -26.65
N LEU A 84 9.32 2.32 -25.81
CA LEU A 84 10.42 3.06 -25.19
C LEU A 84 10.40 2.83 -23.68
N THR A 85 11.57 2.83 -23.05
CA THR A 85 11.69 2.86 -21.60
C THR A 85 11.74 4.32 -21.14
N PRO A 86 10.78 4.81 -20.34
CA PRO A 86 10.83 6.18 -19.85
C PRO A 86 11.98 6.38 -18.86
N ILE A 87 12.68 7.50 -18.97
CA ILE A 87 13.58 8.04 -17.95
C ILE A 87 12.86 9.24 -17.35
N LEU A 88 12.61 9.19 -16.04
CA LEU A 88 11.94 10.27 -15.34
C LEU A 88 12.90 11.43 -15.09
N VAL A 89 12.46 12.63 -15.45
CA VAL A 89 13.22 13.88 -15.31
C VAL A 89 12.57 14.74 -14.23
N ASP A 90 13.39 15.33 -13.35
CA ASP A 90 12.88 16.22 -12.30
C ASP A 90 12.27 17.51 -12.86
N SER A 91 11.54 18.23 -12.01
CA SER A 91 10.81 19.44 -12.39
C SER A 91 11.60 20.71 -12.08
N ASP A 92 11.25 21.81 -12.73
CA ASP A 92 11.66 23.15 -12.32
C ASP A 92 10.80 23.63 -11.14
N PRO A 93 11.38 24.21 -10.06
CA PRO A 93 10.64 24.58 -8.86
C PRO A 93 9.71 25.79 -9.04
N HIS A 94 9.86 26.53 -10.13
CA HIS A 94 9.10 27.76 -10.40
C HIS A 94 7.96 27.52 -11.38
N ASP A 95 8.26 26.89 -12.52
CA ASP A 95 7.25 26.65 -13.56
C ASP A 95 6.67 25.22 -13.54
N TRP A 96 7.22 24.32 -12.72
CA TRP A 96 6.75 22.95 -12.52
C TRP A 96 6.73 22.07 -13.79
N ALA A 97 7.30 22.55 -14.89
CA ALA A 97 7.59 21.75 -16.08
C ALA A 97 8.87 20.93 -15.87
N ALA A 98 9.23 20.10 -16.84
CA ALA A 98 10.49 19.37 -16.76
C ALA A 98 11.68 20.34 -16.78
N SER A 99 12.60 20.18 -15.83
CA SER A 99 13.79 21.05 -15.73
C SER A 99 14.67 20.90 -16.96
N ALA A 100 14.97 22.03 -17.62
CA ALA A 100 15.86 22.06 -18.78
C ALA A 100 17.25 21.49 -18.45
N GLU A 101 17.80 21.82 -17.28
CA GLU A 101 19.07 21.27 -16.80
C GLU A 101 19.00 19.75 -16.63
N ALA A 102 17.91 19.24 -16.05
CA ALA A 102 17.75 17.81 -15.86
C ALA A 102 17.57 17.06 -17.20
N ILE A 103 16.88 17.66 -18.17
CA ILE A 103 16.77 17.12 -19.54
C ILE A 103 18.17 17.05 -20.18
N GLU A 104 18.92 18.14 -20.16
CA GLU A 104 20.27 18.22 -20.71
C GLU A 104 21.21 17.21 -20.06
N ALA A 105 21.13 17.03 -18.74
CA ALA A 105 21.93 16.04 -18.02
C ALA A 105 21.62 14.60 -18.48
N GLN A 106 20.35 14.25 -18.72
CA GLN A 106 19.99 12.94 -19.24
C GLN A 106 20.41 12.76 -20.70
N LEU A 107 20.29 13.80 -21.53
CA LEU A 107 20.77 13.78 -22.91
C LEU A 107 22.30 13.66 -22.97
N ALA A 108 23.04 14.33 -22.09
CA ALA A 108 24.49 14.17 -22.00
C ALA A 108 24.89 12.77 -21.52
N ARG A 109 24.12 12.18 -20.60
CA ARG A 109 24.40 10.85 -20.03
C ARG A 109 24.09 9.70 -20.98
N HIS A 110 22.97 9.79 -21.70
CA HIS A 110 22.44 8.70 -22.51
C HIS A 110 22.63 8.93 -24.02
N GLY A 111 22.94 10.16 -24.44
CA GLY A 111 23.20 10.53 -25.82
C GLY A 111 22.11 10.05 -26.77
N ASP A 112 22.54 9.42 -27.83
CA ASP A 112 21.77 8.87 -28.95
C ASP A 112 20.87 7.68 -28.54
N GLU A 113 20.96 7.18 -27.30
CA GLU A 113 20.02 6.20 -26.75
C GLU A 113 18.66 6.83 -26.40
N VAL A 114 18.58 8.16 -26.30
CA VAL A 114 17.32 8.91 -26.14
C VAL A 114 16.69 9.12 -27.50
N ALA A 115 15.55 8.47 -27.75
CA ALA A 115 14.83 8.62 -29.00
C ALA A 115 13.88 9.82 -28.98
N VAL A 116 13.20 10.06 -27.86
CA VAL A 116 12.11 11.04 -27.76
C VAL A 116 12.15 11.77 -26.41
N VAL A 117 11.86 13.07 -26.42
CA VAL A 117 11.57 13.87 -25.23
C VAL A 117 10.09 14.22 -25.25
N VAL A 118 9.38 13.97 -24.15
CA VAL A 118 7.93 14.18 -24.06
C VAL A 118 7.62 15.17 -22.93
N PRO A 119 7.86 16.48 -23.12
CA PRO A 119 7.53 17.46 -22.10
C PRO A 119 6.02 17.60 -21.94
N TYR A 120 5.60 17.95 -20.73
CA TYR A 120 4.22 18.32 -20.41
C TYR A 120 4.13 19.84 -20.24
N ASP A 121 3.19 20.48 -20.94
CA ASP A 121 2.82 21.87 -20.67
C ASP A 121 2.03 21.95 -19.36
N THR A 122 2.76 21.89 -18.24
CA THR A 122 2.21 21.64 -16.90
C THR A 122 1.08 22.62 -16.58
N PHE A 123 -0.13 22.08 -16.46
CA PHE A 123 -1.38 22.80 -16.21
C PHE A 123 -1.71 23.93 -17.21
N GLY A 124 -1.12 23.92 -18.41
CA GLY A 124 -1.44 24.88 -19.48
C GLY A 124 -0.76 26.25 -19.34
N THR A 125 0.43 26.28 -18.74
CA THR A 125 1.17 27.51 -18.41
C THR A 125 2.05 28.07 -19.53
N GLY A 126 2.18 27.37 -20.65
CA GLY A 126 2.90 27.83 -21.83
C GLY A 126 4.40 27.60 -21.75
N ILE A 127 4.83 26.34 -21.75
CA ILE A 127 6.24 25.97 -21.89
C ILE A 127 6.85 26.56 -23.18
N ASP A 128 8.16 26.81 -23.17
CA ASP A 128 8.88 27.36 -24.33
C ASP A 128 9.07 26.32 -25.43
N LEU A 129 8.20 26.37 -26.45
CA LEU A 129 8.28 25.49 -27.61
C LEU A 129 9.55 25.72 -28.44
N GLY A 130 10.10 26.94 -28.46
CA GLY A 130 11.33 27.26 -29.18
C GLY A 130 12.55 26.58 -28.56
N TYR A 131 12.60 26.48 -27.23
CA TYR A 131 13.60 25.68 -26.53
C TYR A 131 13.57 24.21 -26.99
N TYR A 132 12.39 23.61 -27.07
CA TYR A 132 12.23 22.21 -27.47
C TYR A 132 12.49 21.97 -28.97
N GLU A 133 12.20 22.93 -29.83
CA GLU A 133 12.58 22.89 -31.25
C GLU A 133 14.11 22.90 -31.39
N ALA A 134 14.79 23.83 -30.71
CA ALA A 134 16.24 23.90 -30.70
C ALA A 134 16.88 22.63 -30.08
N LEU A 135 16.27 22.07 -29.03
CA LEU A 135 16.71 20.82 -28.40
C LEU A 135 16.63 19.64 -29.39
N SER A 136 15.50 19.52 -30.09
CA SER A 136 15.26 18.51 -31.14
C SER A 136 16.34 18.55 -32.21
N GLU A 137 16.67 19.76 -32.70
CA GLU A 137 17.71 19.95 -33.72
C GLU A 137 19.12 19.67 -33.18
N ARG A 138 19.46 20.21 -32.00
CA ARG A 138 20.79 20.08 -31.41
C ARG A 138 21.17 18.64 -31.08
N HIS A 139 20.21 17.85 -30.58
CA HIS A 139 20.47 16.48 -30.12
C HIS A 139 19.92 15.41 -31.07
N ASN A 140 19.29 15.79 -32.18
CA ASN A 140 18.61 14.88 -33.11
C ASN A 140 17.58 13.94 -32.42
N VAL A 141 16.88 14.45 -31.41
CA VAL A 141 15.85 13.69 -30.66
C VAL A 141 14.46 14.04 -31.17
N GLY A 142 13.53 13.09 -31.15
CA GLY A 142 12.13 13.41 -31.38
C GLY A 142 11.57 14.22 -30.21
N VAL A 143 10.65 15.16 -30.47
CA VAL A 143 9.96 15.87 -29.39
C VAL A 143 8.45 15.88 -29.63
N VAL A 144 7.69 15.47 -28.62
CA VAL A 144 6.23 15.44 -28.62
C VAL A 144 5.72 16.18 -27.40
N ILE A 145 4.95 17.23 -27.61
CA ILE A 145 4.43 18.05 -26.53
C ILE A 145 3.12 17.45 -26.01
N ASP A 146 3.12 17.01 -24.76
CA ASP A 146 1.88 16.76 -24.05
C ASP A 146 1.27 18.12 -23.65
N ALA A 147 0.26 18.55 -24.39
CA ALA A 147 -0.48 19.79 -24.19
C ALA A 147 -1.90 19.50 -23.72
N ALA A 148 -2.12 18.38 -23.03
CA ALA A 148 -3.45 17.86 -22.74
C ALA A 148 -4.37 18.86 -22.00
N ALA A 149 -3.81 19.85 -21.31
CA ALA A 149 -4.54 20.87 -20.54
C ALA A 149 -4.55 22.26 -21.21
N SER A 150 -4.01 22.42 -22.42
CA SER A 150 -3.64 23.74 -22.98
C SER A 150 -4.54 24.20 -24.15
N LEU A 151 -5.56 23.43 -24.53
CA LEU A 151 -6.41 23.78 -25.67
C LEU A 151 -7.25 25.02 -25.37
N GLY A 152 -7.02 26.10 -26.12
CA GLY A 152 -7.64 27.41 -25.91
C GLY A 152 -6.76 28.41 -25.14
N SER A 153 -5.65 27.96 -24.55
CA SER A 153 -4.64 28.84 -23.95
C SER A 153 -3.92 29.66 -25.02
N LEU A 154 -3.48 30.87 -24.64
CA LEU A 154 -2.68 31.75 -25.49
C LEU A 154 -1.24 31.85 -24.97
N ASP A 155 -0.28 31.74 -25.88
CA ASP A 155 1.15 31.98 -25.63
C ASP A 155 1.42 33.45 -25.28
N CYS A 156 2.67 33.77 -24.94
CA CYS A 156 3.09 35.15 -24.60
C CYS A 156 2.85 36.16 -25.75
N ALA A 157 2.83 35.71 -27.01
CA ALA A 157 2.54 36.52 -28.19
C ALA A 157 1.03 36.70 -28.43
N GLY A 158 0.17 36.03 -27.65
CA GLY A 158 -1.28 36.07 -27.80
C GLY A 158 -1.83 35.17 -28.90
N ARG A 159 -1.06 34.18 -29.36
CA ARG A 159 -1.52 33.15 -30.30
C ARG A 159 -1.88 31.87 -29.55
N GLY A 160 -2.70 30.98 -30.11
CA GLY A 160 -3.02 29.73 -29.45
C GLY A 160 -1.77 28.88 -29.19
N PHE A 161 -1.69 28.24 -28.03
CA PHE A 161 -0.53 27.42 -27.67
C PHE A 161 -0.23 26.37 -28.74
N GLY A 162 1.01 26.32 -29.24
CA GLY A 162 1.41 25.46 -30.35
C GLY A 162 1.45 26.15 -31.71
N THR A 163 0.74 27.27 -31.93
CA THR A 163 0.66 27.95 -33.23
C THR A 163 2.04 28.22 -33.84
N GLY A 164 2.23 27.75 -35.08
CA GLY A 164 3.50 27.91 -35.81
C GLY A 164 4.60 26.92 -35.43
N SER A 165 4.44 26.13 -34.36
CA SER A 165 5.43 25.12 -33.98
C SER A 165 5.37 23.88 -34.88
N ARG A 166 6.53 23.41 -35.33
CA ARG A 166 6.68 22.18 -36.12
C ARG A 166 6.68 20.93 -35.26
N LEU A 167 6.69 21.08 -33.93
CA LEU A 167 6.49 19.96 -33.01
C LEU A 167 5.05 19.48 -33.06
N THR A 168 4.82 18.28 -32.53
CA THR A 168 3.46 17.74 -32.41
C THR A 168 2.93 18.03 -31.01
N CYS A 169 1.86 18.83 -30.94
CA CYS A 169 1.16 19.15 -29.69
C CYS A 169 -0.09 18.30 -29.54
N ILE A 170 -0.22 17.61 -28.41
CA ILE A 170 -1.34 16.71 -28.12
C ILE A 170 -2.26 17.34 -27.08
N PHE A 171 -3.49 17.61 -27.48
CA PHE A 171 -4.53 18.17 -26.61
C PHE A 171 -5.57 17.12 -26.25
N SER A 172 -6.12 17.22 -25.04
CA SER A 172 -7.21 16.36 -24.58
C SER A 172 -8.53 17.09 -24.65
N MET A 173 -9.57 16.36 -25.07
CA MET A 173 -10.97 16.80 -25.05
C MET A 173 -11.81 15.95 -24.09
N HIS A 174 -11.16 15.30 -23.11
CA HIS A 174 -11.83 14.52 -22.08
C HIS A 174 -12.80 15.40 -21.27
N ALA A 175 -13.85 14.80 -20.71
CA ALA A 175 -14.93 15.46 -19.97
C ALA A 175 -14.48 16.43 -18.87
N THR A 176 -13.29 16.19 -18.29
CA THR A 176 -12.75 17.02 -17.21
C THR A 176 -11.88 18.18 -17.70
N LYS A 177 -11.57 18.26 -19.00
CA LYS A 177 -10.81 19.37 -19.61
C LYS A 177 -11.71 20.55 -19.91
N THR A 178 -11.13 21.73 -20.12
CA THR A 178 -11.91 22.92 -20.48
C THR A 178 -12.64 22.74 -21.80
N PHE A 179 -11.97 22.18 -22.80
CA PHE A 179 -12.60 21.77 -24.05
C PHE A 179 -13.19 20.35 -23.90
N ALA A 180 -14.31 20.21 -23.20
CA ALA A 180 -14.88 18.90 -22.86
C ALA A 180 -15.84 18.35 -23.94
N THR A 181 -15.53 17.18 -24.50
CA THR A 181 -16.36 16.44 -25.48
C THR A 181 -16.65 15.00 -25.02
N ALA A 182 -16.80 14.76 -23.71
CA ALA A 182 -16.80 13.44 -23.08
C ALA A 182 -15.46 12.69 -23.23
N GLU A 183 -15.15 12.23 -24.44
CA GLU A 183 -13.86 11.68 -24.83
C GLU A 183 -13.37 12.36 -26.10
N GLY A 184 -12.06 12.42 -26.29
CA GLY A 184 -11.45 12.99 -27.49
C GLY A 184 -10.05 13.55 -27.27
N GLY A 185 -9.35 13.77 -28.36
CA GLY A 185 -8.11 14.54 -28.39
C GLY A 185 -7.93 15.24 -29.72
N LEU A 186 -7.03 16.21 -29.75
CA LEU A 186 -6.64 16.93 -30.95
C LEU A 186 -5.11 16.93 -31.04
N ILE A 187 -4.58 16.52 -32.19
CA ILE A 187 -3.17 16.65 -32.51
C ILE A 187 -3.02 17.86 -33.41
N TYR A 188 -2.07 18.74 -33.11
CA TYR A 188 -1.73 19.88 -33.94
C TYR A 188 -0.24 19.87 -34.30
N SER A 189 0.08 20.34 -35.51
CA SER A 189 1.43 20.71 -35.89
C SER A 189 1.38 21.70 -37.07
N ALA A 190 2.34 22.63 -37.11
CA ALA A 190 2.59 23.46 -38.28
C ALA A 190 3.21 22.66 -39.45
N ASP A 191 3.62 21.41 -39.22
CA ASP A 191 4.07 20.47 -40.25
C ASP A 191 2.89 19.64 -40.79
N PRO A 192 2.32 19.99 -41.96
CA PRO A 192 1.15 19.29 -42.50
C PRO A 192 1.45 17.83 -42.86
N ASP A 193 2.68 17.52 -43.29
CA ASP A 193 3.06 16.16 -43.70
C ASP A 193 3.04 15.20 -42.51
N ARG A 194 3.48 15.69 -41.34
CA ARG A 194 3.40 14.94 -40.08
C ARG A 194 1.98 14.58 -39.70
N ILE A 195 1.05 15.53 -39.85
CA ILE A 195 -0.36 15.29 -39.59
C ILE A 195 -0.95 14.27 -40.57
N GLN A 196 -0.52 14.26 -41.82
CA GLN A 196 -0.95 13.23 -42.78
C GLN A 196 -0.40 11.85 -42.45
N ILE A 197 0.85 11.75 -41.97
CA ILE A 197 1.42 10.49 -41.46
C ILE A 197 0.58 9.98 -40.29
N LEU A 198 0.35 10.81 -39.27
CA LEU A 198 -0.42 10.44 -38.08
C LEU A 198 -1.86 10.06 -38.42
N ARG A 199 -2.47 10.71 -39.43
CA ARG A 199 -3.81 10.38 -39.89
C ARG A 199 -3.91 8.99 -40.51
N ARG A 200 -2.88 8.56 -41.24
CA ARG A 200 -2.79 7.16 -41.71
C ARG A 200 -2.62 6.22 -40.52
N MET A 201 -1.71 6.51 -39.59
CA MET A 201 -1.49 5.68 -38.39
C MET A 201 -2.78 5.51 -37.55
N GLN A 202 -3.53 6.60 -37.34
CA GLN A 202 -4.80 6.62 -36.63
C GLN A 202 -5.88 5.71 -37.27
N ASN A 203 -5.74 5.44 -38.57
CA ASN A 203 -6.63 4.59 -39.34
C ASN A 203 -5.88 3.36 -39.87
N PHE A 204 -5.27 2.60 -38.94
CA PHE A 204 -4.61 1.31 -39.22
C PHE A 204 -3.41 1.37 -40.19
N GLY A 205 -2.81 2.54 -40.38
CA GLY A 205 -1.65 2.71 -41.25
C GLY A 205 -1.97 2.62 -42.74
N PHE A 206 -3.23 2.83 -43.12
CA PHE A 206 -3.68 2.69 -44.51
C PHE A 206 -3.12 3.80 -45.41
N GLY A 207 -2.17 3.43 -46.27
CA GLY A 207 -1.58 4.30 -47.30
C GLY A 207 -2.21 4.12 -48.69
N ALA A 208 -2.94 3.02 -48.88
CA ALA A 208 -3.82 2.76 -50.03
C ALA A 208 -5.15 2.18 -49.51
N PRO A 209 -6.22 2.11 -50.33
CA PRO A 209 -7.53 1.64 -49.89
C PRO A 209 -7.47 0.28 -49.18
N ARG A 210 -7.63 0.30 -47.86
CA ARG A 210 -7.57 -0.88 -46.96
C ARG A 210 -6.25 -1.66 -46.99
N THR A 211 -5.14 -1.00 -47.33
CA THR A 211 -3.80 -1.62 -47.30
C THR A 211 -2.90 -0.85 -46.36
N ALA A 212 -2.47 -1.51 -45.29
CA ALA A 212 -1.53 -0.95 -44.32
C ALA A 212 -0.13 -0.88 -44.93
N THR A 213 0.49 0.29 -44.87
CA THR A 213 1.84 0.57 -45.41
C THR A 213 2.83 1.02 -44.34
N GLN A 214 2.31 1.25 -43.13
CA GLN A 214 3.04 1.65 -41.95
C GLN A 214 2.26 1.14 -40.73
N GLU A 215 2.85 1.23 -39.55
CA GLU A 215 2.15 0.89 -38.32
C GLU A 215 0.98 1.84 -38.06
N GLY A 216 -0.07 1.30 -37.44
CA GLY A 216 -1.23 2.07 -37.08
C GLY A 216 -2.15 1.34 -36.11
N ILE A 217 -3.11 2.07 -35.56
CA ILE A 217 -4.10 1.60 -34.59
C ILE A 217 -5.47 2.16 -34.97
N ASN A 218 -6.52 1.82 -34.23
CA ASN A 218 -7.78 2.53 -34.28
C ASN A 218 -7.81 3.65 -33.23
N ALA A 219 -7.59 4.89 -33.67
CA ALA A 219 -7.69 6.07 -32.80
C ALA A 219 -8.63 7.14 -33.37
N LYS A 220 -9.58 6.73 -34.21
CA LYS A 220 -10.52 7.61 -34.92
C LYS A 220 -11.53 8.24 -33.97
N LEU A 221 -11.73 9.57 -34.05
CA LEU A 221 -12.84 10.22 -33.36
C LEU A 221 -14.16 9.91 -34.09
N PRO A 222 -15.21 9.41 -33.42
CA PRO A 222 -16.54 9.26 -33.99
C PRO A 222 -17.17 10.61 -34.37
N GLU A 223 -18.02 10.63 -35.42
CA GLU A 223 -18.68 11.84 -35.92
C GLU A 223 -19.59 12.49 -34.86
N LEU A 224 -20.18 11.69 -33.99
CA LEU A 224 -20.99 12.16 -32.85
C LEU A 224 -20.17 13.04 -31.89
N LEU A 225 -18.95 12.61 -31.57
CA LEU A 225 -18.05 13.40 -30.71
C LEU A 225 -17.46 14.59 -31.49
N GLY A 226 -17.26 14.46 -32.81
CA GLY A 226 -16.94 15.58 -33.69
C GLY A 226 -18.01 16.67 -33.70
N LEU A 227 -19.29 16.30 -33.65
CA LEU A 227 -20.40 17.25 -33.55
C LEU A 227 -20.35 18.04 -32.24
N MET A 228 -20.11 17.33 -31.12
CA MET A 228 -19.95 17.98 -29.81
C MET A 228 -18.70 18.88 -29.77
N ALA A 229 -17.59 18.44 -30.35
CA ALA A 229 -16.38 19.23 -30.48
C ALA A 229 -16.62 20.52 -31.27
N ARG A 230 -17.35 20.46 -32.37
CA ARG A 230 -17.73 21.65 -33.15
C ARG A 230 -18.59 22.63 -32.34
N ALA A 231 -19.56 22.13 -31.58
CA ALA A 231 -20.38 22.97 -30.70
C ALA A 231 -19.51 23.65 -29.61
N LYS A 232 -18.59 22.90 -28.99
CA LYS A 232 -17.69 23.45 -27.98
C LYS A 232 -16.70 24.46 -28.52
N LEU A 233 -16.25 24.28 -29.77
CA LEU A 233 -15.38 25.24 -30.44
C LEU A 233 -16.03 26.62 -30.58
N SER A 234 -17.35 26.70 -30.77
CA SER A 234 -18.04 28.00 -30.83
C SER A 234 -18.10 28.74 -29.49
N GLU A 235 -17.88 28.06 -28.37
CA GLU A 235 -17.95 28.63 -27.01
C GLU A 235 -16.56 28.91 -26.41
N ILE A 236 -15.49 28.40 -27.01
CA ILE A 236 -14.18 28.28 -26.37
C ILE A 236 -13.58 29.61 -25.93
N ASP A 237 -13.71 30.67 -26.71
CA ASP A 237 -13.10 31.97 -26.39
C ASP A 237 -13.76 32.61 -25.16
N ALA A 238 -15.08 32.52 -25.04
CA ALA A 238 -15.82 33.00 -23.89
C ALA A 238 -15.49 32.19 -22.63
N VAL A 239 -15.45 30.85 -22.75
CA VAL A 239 -15.08 29.96 -21.65
C VAL A 239 -13.63 30.19 -21.20
N ALA A 240 -12.70 30.36 -22.15
CA ALA A 240 -11.29 30.62 -21.88
C ALA A 240 -11.09 31.95 -21.15
N GLU A 241 -11.75 33.03 -21.59
CA GLU A 241 -11.66 34.33 -20.92
C GLU A 241 -12.27 34.27 -19.52
N HIS A 242 -13.40 33.58 -19.37
CA HIS A 242 -14.04 33.41 -18.08
C HIS A 242 -13.14 32.66 -17.09
N ARG A 243 -12.54 31.53 -17.49
CA ARG A 243 -11.61 30.77 -16.63
C ARG A 243 -10.34 31.57 -16.31
N ALA A 244 -9.84 32.38 -17.25
CA ALA A 244 -8.73 33.27 -17.00
C ALA A 244 -9.08 34.37 -15.98
N ALA A 245 -10.31 34.87 -15.99
CA ALA A 245 -10.79 35.79 -14.95
C ALA A 245 -10.84 35.13 -13.56
N LEU A 246 -11.33 33.88 -13.47
CA LEU A 246 -11.32 33.12 -12.22
C LEU A 246 -9.89 32.84 -11.72
N ASP A 247 -8.97 32.50 -12.62
CA ASP A 247 -7.54 32.31 -12.29
C ASP A 247 -6.93 33.60 -11.70
N ARG A 248 -7.15 34.75 -12.36
CA ARG A 248 -6.72 36.06 -11.83
C ARG A 248 -7.30 36.35 -10.46
N ALA A 249 -8.61 36.12 -10.27
CA ALA A 249 -9.27 36.34 -8.99
C ALA A 249 -8.68 35.49 -7.85
N TYR A 250 -8.40 34.20 -8.08
CA TYR A 250 -7.73 33.35 -7.09
C TYR A 250 -6.33 33.86 -6.75
N ARG A 251 -5.53 34.24 -7.76
CA ARG A 251 -4.16 34.75 -7.56
C ARG A 251 -4.15 36.06 -6.78
N GLU A 252 -5.05 36.98 -7.10
CA GLU A 252 -5.20 38.26 -6.40
C GLU A 252 -5.63 38.07 -4.94
N GLN A 253 -6.58 37.18 -4.67
CA GLN A 253 -7.15 37.00 -3.34
C GLN A 253 -6.26 36.15 -2.41
N LEU A 254 -5.62 35.10 -2.91
CA LEU A 254 -4.76 34.25 -2.09
C LEU A 254 -3.35 34.82 -1.94
N GLY A 255 -2.86 35.58 -2.93
CA GLY A 255 -1.55 36.23 -2.93
C GLY A 255 -0.43 35.28 -2.50
N ASP A 256 0.38 35.74 -1.54
CA ASP A 256 1.55 35.00 -1.03
C ASP A 256 1.20 33.90 0.00
N THR A 257 -0.08 33.68 0.30
CA THR A 257 -0.51 32.64 1.25
C THR A 257 -0.21 31.22 0.71
N VAL A 258 -0.14 31.09 -0.61
CA VAL A 258 0.20 29.86 -1.33
C VAL A 258 1.24 30.18 -2.39
N THR A 259 1.90 29.15 -2.93
CA THR A 259 2.81 29.35 -4.07
C THR A 259 2.09 28.95 -5.35
N PHE A 260 1.89 29.91 -6.25
CA PHE A 260 1.38 29.64 -7.59
C PHE A 260 2.51 29.28 -8.56
N GLN A 261 2.15 28.50 -9.57
CA GLN A 261 3.02 28.23 -10.72
C GLN A 261 3.34 29.53 -11.45
N ARG A 262 4.61 29.67 -11.86
CA ARG A 262 5.02 30.70 -12.82
C ARG A 262 4.84 30.16 -14.23
N GLY A 263 4.32 30.98 -15.13
CA GLY A 263 4.06 30.59 -16.52
C GLY A 263 4.27 31.75 -17.47
N ASN A 264 4.40 31.42 -18.76
CA ASN A 264 4.59 32.40 -19.84
C ASN A 264 3.31 32.61 -20.67
N ALA A 265 2.25 31.85 -20.41
CA ALA A 265 0.97 32.02 -21.09
C ALA A 265 0.38 33.42 -20.84
N ARG A 266 -0.02 34.10 -21.92
CA ARG A 266 -0.79 35.34 -21.82
C ARG A 266 -2.20 35.06 -21.30
N ARG A 267 -2.75 33.88 -21.64
CA ARG A 267 -4.04 33.39 -21.16
C ARG A 267 -3.94 31.91 -20.86
N GLN A 268 -4.00 31.54 -19.58
CA GLN A 268 -4.08 30.16 -19.14
C GLN A 268 -5.55 29.74 -19.04
N VAL A 269 -5.88 28.60 -19.64
CA VAL A 269 -7.22 28.01 -19.56
C VAL A 269 -7.23 26.92 -18.47
N ALA A 270 -7.33 27.36 -17.22
CA ALA A 270 -7.18 26.52 -16.05
C ALA A 270 -8.26 25.42 -15.96
N GLN A 271 -7.85 24.15 -15.94
CA GLN A 271 -8.74 23.00 -15.69
C GLN A 271 -9.28 23.02 -14.25
N PHE A 272 -8.39 23.37 -13.34
CA PHE A 272 -8.52 23.60 -11.90
C PHE A 272 -7.47 24.65 -11.54
N MET A 273 -7.48 25.20 -10.33
CA MET A 273 -6.47 26.15 -9.88
C MET A 273 -5.38 25.42 -9.07
N PRO A 274 -4.19 25.14 -9.64
CA PRO A 274 -3.11 24.45 -8.94
C PRO A 274 -2.27 25.44 -8.10
N MET A 275 -1.91 25.02 -6.89
CA MET A 275 -1.08 25.80 -5.97
C MET A 275 -0.33 24.88 -5.02
N LEU A 276 0.80 25.34 -4.48
CA LEU A 276 1.48 24.68 -3.38
C LEU A 276 1.06 25.34 -2.07
N LEU A 277 0.62 24.52 -1.13
CA LEU A 277 0.43 24.96 0.24
C LEU A 277 1.79 25.33 0.87
N PRO A 278 1.82 26.19 1.90
CA PRO A 278 3.05 26.46 2.65
C PRO A 278 3.74 25.16 3.11
N ALA A 279 5.07 25.17 3.16
CA ALA A 279 5.82 24.03 3.65
C ALA A 279 5.41 23.67 5.09
N GLY A 280 5.24 22.37 5.37
CA GLY A 280 4.78 21.89 6.68
C GLY A 280 3.28 22.02 6.93
N THR A 281 2.48 22.46 5.96
CA THR A 281 1.02 22.41 6.02
C THR A 281 0.53 20.98 5.83
N ASP A 282 -0.39 20.54 6.70
CA ASP A 282 -1.12 19.29 6.50
C ASP A 282 -2.16 19.48 5.38
N ARG A 283 -1.78 19.08 4.16
CA ARG A 283 -2.64 19.18 2.98
C ARG A 283 -3.97 18.46 3.19
N ALA A 284 -3.96 17.26 3.77
CA ALA A 284 -5.17 16.46 3.88
C ALA A 284 -6.14 17.08 4.89
N ALA A 285 -5.65 17.68 5.97
CA ALA A 285 -6.47 18.48 6.88
C ALA A 285 -7.08 19.71 6.18
N VAL A 286 -6.30 20.42 5.37
CA VAL A 286 -6.81 21.55 4.57
C VAL A 286 -7.91 21.08 3.61
N MET A 287 -7.67 19.99 2.87
CA MET A 287 -8.67 19.42 1.95
C MET A 287 -9.94 18.97 2.68
N ALA A 288 -9.81 18.36 3.87
CA ALA A 288 -10.94 17.96 4.69
C ALA A 288 -11.75 19.17 5.18
N SER A 289 -11.09 20.23 5.65
CA SER A 289 -11.74 21.47 6.08
C SER A 289 -12.48 22.18 4.94
N LEU A 290 -11.93 22.15 3.72
CA LEU A 290 -12.63 22.62 2.52
C LEU A 290 -13.86 21.74 2.22
N ALA A 291 -13.74 20.42 2.34
CA ALA A 291 -14.83 19.48 2.07
C ALA A 291 -16.00 19.63 3.07
N GLU A 292 -15.73 19.91 4.35
CA GLU A 292 -16.74 20.22 5.37
C GLU A 292 -17.57 21.45 5.01
N GLN A 293 -16.98 22.39 4.27
CA GLN A 293 -17.64 23.59 3.76
C GLN A 293 -18.28 23.36 2.38
N GLY A 294 -18.32 22.12 1.89
CA GLY A 294 -18.89 21.75 0.59
C GLY A 294 -17.98 22.06 -0.61
N ILE A 295 -16.69 22.34 -0.39
CA ILE A 295 -15.73 22.69 -1.44
C ILE A 295 -14.88 21.47 -1.78
N GLY A 296 -15.10 20.92 -2.98
CA GLY A 296 -14.26 19.85 -3.51
C GLY A 296 -12.85 20.36 -3.86
N SER A 297 -11.82 19.57 -3.54
CA SER A 297 -10.42 19.87 -3.88
C SER A 297 -9.69 18.61 -4.35
N GLY A 298 -8.62 18.78 -5.12
CA GLY A 298 -7.75 17.72 -5.63
C GLY A 298 -6.27 17.96 -5.31
N HIS A 299 -5.39 17.09 -5.81
CA HIS A 299 -3.94 17.19 -5.59
C HIS A 299 -3.15 16.64 -6.79
N TYR A 300 -3.36 17.19 -7.98
CA TYR A 300 -2.70 16.71 -9.20
C TYR A 300 -1.25 17.22 -9.28
N PHE A 301 -0.19 16.41 -9.18
CA PHE A 301 -0.13 14.95 -9.06
C PHE A 301 0.54 14.49 -7.76
N SER A 302 -0.23 13.84 -6.90
CA SER A 302 0.26 13.23 -5.67
C SER A 302 -0.38 11.87 -5.44
N PRO A 303 0.36 10.76 -5.45
CA PRO A 303 1.79 10.68 -5.79
C PRO A 303 2.06 11.07 -7.24
N HIS A 304 3.14 11.83 -7.49
CA HIS A 304 3.66 12.01 -8.85
C HIS A 304 4.18 10.67 -9.39
N ILE A 305 4.39 10.53 -10.71
CA ILE A 305 4.57 9.20 -11.31
C ILE A 305 5.80 8.43 -10.80
N GLY A 306 6.88 9.11 -10.40
CA GLY A 306 8.06 8.47 -9.80
C GLY A 306 7.83 7.85 -8.41
N GLN A 307 6.74 8.20 -7.74
CA GLN A 307 6.33 7.63 -6.45
C GLN A 307 5.37 6.44 -6.61
N GLN A 308 4.82 6.22 -7.80
CA GLN A 308 3.84 5.17 -8.05
C GLN A 308 4.52 3.82 -8.30
N PRO A 309 4.04 2.71 -7.70
CA PRO A 309 4.73 1.41 -7.77
C PRO A 309 5.02 0.92 -9.19
N TYR A 310 4.04 1.01 -10.09
CA TYR A 310 4.20 0.53 -11.48
C TYR A 310 5.33 1.27 -12.23
N PHE A 311 5.40 2.60 -12.11
CA PHE A 311 6.41 3.39 -12.81
C PHE A 311 7.80 3.28 -12.18
N ARG A 312 7.91 2.95 -10.89
CA ARG A 312 9.21 2.61 -10.28
C ARG A 312 9.82 1.34 -10.87
N GLU A 313 8.99 0.41 -11.32
CA GLU A 313 9.43 -0.82 -11.97
C GLU A 313 9.61 -0.64 -13.49
N ALA A 314 8.72 0.13 -14.13
CA ALA A 314 8.69 0.28 -15.59
C ALA A 314 9.59 1.41 -16.14
N CYS A 315 10.00 2.37 -15.31
CA CYS A 315 10.79 3.54 -15.71
C CYS A 315 12.16 3.55 -15.02
N ILE A 316 13.15 4.16 -15.68
CA ILE A 316 14.41 4.53 -15.04
C ILE A 316 14.16 5.81 -14.24
N THR A 317 14.37 5.74 -12.93
CA THR A 317 14.09 6.86 -12.01
C THR A 317 15.34 7.20 -11.21
N GLY A 318 15.79 8.46 -11.29
CA GLY A 318 16.78 9.04 -10.39
C GLY A 318 16.11 9.85 -9.27
N PRO A 319 16.89 10.56 -8.42
CA PRO A 319 16.32 11.52 -7.47
C PRO A 319 15.52 12.60 -8.19
N THR A 320 14.29 12.87 -7.73
CA THR A 320 13.41 13.94 -8.24
C THR A 320 12.90 14.82 -7.10
N PRO A 321 13.80 15.45 -6.33
CA PRO A 321 13.44 16.20 -5.12
C PRO A 321 12.46 17.34 -5.36
N VAL A 322 12.49 17.99 -6.54
CA VAL A 322 11.54 19.05 -6.84
C VAL A 322 10.16 18.46 -7.06
N ALA A 323 10.03 17.40 -7.87
CA ALA A 323 8.76 16.70 -8.07
C ALA A 323 8.21 16.11 -6.75
N ASP A 324 9.08 15.66 -5.84
CA ASP A 324 8.71 15.20 -4.50
C ASP A 324 8.08 16.34 -3.66
N ASP A 325 8.69 17.53 -3.64
CA ASP A 325 8.16 18.71 -2.93
C ASP A 325 6.84 19.20 -3.55
N LEU A 326 6.78 19.29 -4.88
CA LEU A 326 5.57 19.65 -5.62
C LEU A 326 4.43 18.68 -5.26
N SER A 327 4.65 17.37 -5.40
CA SER A 327 3.70 16.32 -5.05
C SER A 327 3.22 16.43 -3.60
N ALA A 328 4.13 16.63 -2.64
CA ALA A 328 3.78 16.70 -1.23
C ALA A 328 2.87 17.89 -0.89
N ARG A 329 3.05 19.04 -1.56
CA ARG A 329 2.39 20.31 -1.20
C ARG A 329 1.23 20.71 -2.12
N MET A 330 1.06 20.01 -3.25
CA MET A 330 0.09 20.34 -4.29
C MET A 330 -1.36 20.29 -3.81
N LEU A 331 -2.10 21.38 -4.03
CA LEU A 331 -3.55 21.48 -3.89
C LEU A 331 -4.14 22.00 -5.23
N SER A 332 -5.28 21.43 -5.63
CA SER A 332 -6.02 21.85 -6.82
C SER A 332 -7.42 22.30 -6.40
N LEU A 333 -7.68 23.60 -6.48
CA LEU A 333 -8.99 24.19 -6.18
C LEU A 333 -9.91 24.17 -7.41
N PRO A 334 -11.24 24.18 -7.22
CA PRO A 334 -12.17 24.01 -8.32
C PRO A 334 -12.19 25.23 -9.23
N VAL A 335 -12.30 24.96 -10.53
CA VAL A 335 -12.58 25.94 -11.59
C VAL A 335 -13.58 25.28 -12.54
N THR A 336 -14.75 25.90 -12.73
CA THR A 336 -15.79 25.38 -13.62
C THR A 336 -16.38 26.50 -14.46
N ASP A 337 -17.03 26.14 -15.58
CA ASP A 337 -17.64 27.13 -16.51
C ASP A 337 -18.80 27.92 -15.90
N ARG A 338 -19.30 27.53 -14.72
CA ARG A 338 -20.43 28.18 -14.03
C ARG A 338 -20.03 28.93 -12.76
N MET A 339 -18.76 28.86 -12.36
CA MET A 339 -18.28 29.57 -11.18
C MET A 339 -18.22 31.07 -11.44
N SER A 340 -18.53 31.86 -10.43
CA SER A 340 -18.36 33.31 -10.43
C SER A 340 -17.13 33.71 -9.61
N GLU A 341 -16.70 34.96 -9.72
CA GLU A 341 -15.65 35.52 -8.84
C GLU A 341 -16.07 35.53 -7.36
N SER A 342 -17.38 35.55 -7.07
CA SER A 342 -17.89 35.40 -5.70
C SER A 342 -17.72 33.98 -5.17
N ASP A 343 -17.80 32.96 -6.02
CA ASP A 343 -17.50 31.58 -5.63
C ASP A 343 -16.00 31.44 -5.32
N VAL A 344 -15.14 32.09 -6.13
CA VAL A 344 -13.70 32.18 -5.86
C VAL A 344 -13.45 32.82 -4.50
N ALA A 345 -14.12 33.92 -4.17
CA ALA A 345 -13.98 34.56 -2.87
C ALA A 345 -14.38 33.65 -1.71
N THR A 346 -15.51 32.95 -1.84
CA THR A 346 -15.96 31.96 -0.86
C THR A 346 -14.90 30.87 -0.63
N ILE A 347 -14.30 30.38 -1.71
CA ILE A 347 -13.26 29.34 -1.64
C ILE A 347 -11.96 29.89 -1.05
N CYS A 348 -11.56 31.11 -1.40
CA CYS A 348 -10.37 31.75 -0.85
C CYS A 348 -10.50 31.99 0.65
N ASP A 349 -11.66 32.45 1.12
CA ASP A 349 -11.95 32.63 2.55
C ASP A 349 -11.92 31.30 3.30
N ALA A 350 -12.52 30.25 2.73
CA ALA A 350 -12.47 28.90 3.29
C ALA A 350 -11.04 28.36 3.37
N LEU A 351 -10.21 28.57 2.34
CA LEU A 351 -8.81 28.18 2.34
C LEU A 351 -7.99 28.99 3.35
N HIS A 352 -8.20 30.30 3.44
CA HIS A 352 -7.56 31.12 4.47
C HIS A 352 -7.94 30.67 5.87
N ALA A 353 -9.20 30.31 6.11
CA ALA A 353 -9.64 29.74 7.38
C ALA A 353 -8.94 28.39 7.67
N ALA A 354 -8.84 27.51 6.67
CA ALA A 354 -8.16 26.22 6.80
C ALA A 354 -6.63 26.36 7.02
N LEU A 355 -6.01 27.40 6.44
CA LEU A 355 -4.57 27.69 6.56
C LEU A 355 -4.21 28.46 7.84
N ARG A 356 -5.15 29.24 8.38
CA ARG A 356 -4.98 29.91 9.68
C ARG A 356 -4.97 28.83 10.76
N LYS A 357 -3.75 28.44 11.16
CA LYS A 357 -3.54 27.62 12.36
C LYS A 357 -4.40 28.17 13.51
N PRO A 358 -5.15 27.34 14.23
CA PRO A 358 -5.28 27.55 15.66
C PRO A 358 -3.85 27.54 16.21
N ARG A 359 -3.36 28.72 16.63
CA ARG A 359 -2.23 28.82 17.56
C ARG A 359 -2.63 28.02 18.79
N ILE A 360 -1.85 26.98 19.10
CA ILE A 360 -1.89 26.21 20.35
C ILE A 360 -3.31 25.73 20.72
N VAL A 361 -3.57 24.43 20.58
CA VAL A 361 -4.63 23.83 21.40
C VAL A 361 -4.15 23.86 22.86
N VAL A 362 -4.47 24.94 23.56
CA VAL A 362 -4.67 24.95 25.02
C VAL A 362 -6.16 24.63 25.19
N PRO A 363 -6.49 23.68 26.06
CA PRO A 363 -7.31 22.53 25.75
C PRO A 363 -8.72 22.92 25.25
N SER A 364 -9.18 22.28 24.16
CA SER A 364 -10.58 21.87 24.14
C SER A 364 -10.82 21.10 25.43
N ALA A 365 -11.94 21.36 26.11
CA ALA A 365 -12.37 20.69 27.35
C ALA A 365 -11.66 19.34 27.53
N PRO A 366 -10.96 19.12 28.66
CA PRO A 366 -9.95 18.06 28.80
C PRO A 366 -10.41 16.83 28.04
N GLU A 367 -9.64 16.42 27.03
CA GLU A 367 -9.95 15.16 26.34
C GLU A 367 -10.20 14.13 27.44
N PRO A 368 -11.37 13.48 27.44
CA PRO A 368 -11.75 12.63 28.55
C PRO A 368 -10.62 11.63 28.75
N ILE A 369 -10.13 11.54 29.99
CA ILE A 369 -9.13 10.54 30.34
C ILE A 369 -9.77 9.19 30.02
N LEU A 370 -9.21 8.52 29.03
CA LEU A 370 -9.69 7.22 28.59
C LEU A 370 -9.28 6.18 29.63
N ASN A 371 -10.09 5.16 29.82
CA ASN A 371 -9.68 4.01 30.64
C ASN A 371 -8.52 3.27 29.96
N THR A 372 -8.53 3.18 28.63
CA THR A 372 -7.53 2.40 27.88
C THR A 372 -7.32 2.91 26.46
N VAL A 373 -6.05 2.93 26.02
CA VAL A 373 -5.69 3.01 24.60
C VAL A 373 -5.18 1.63 24.13
N LEU A 374 -5.87 1.02 23.17
CA LEU A 374 -5.45 -0.22 22.51
C LEU A 374 -4.69 0.11 21.22
N VAL A 375 -3.44 -0.34 21.16
CA VAL A 375 -2.51 -0.10 20.05
C VAL A 375 -2.41 -1.35 19.17
N GLY A 376 -3.00 -1.29 17.98
CA GLY A 376 -3.10 -2.41 17.05
C GLY A 376 -4.47 -3.11 17.14
N GLY A 377 -5.20 -3.05 16.03
CA GLY A 377 -6.49 -3.68 15.77
C GLY A 377 -6.40 -4.98 14.96
N GLY A 378 -5.22 -5.60 14.83
CA GLY A 378 -5.06 -6.93 14.21
C GLY A 378 -5.70 -8.07 15.04
N PRO A 379 -5.46 -9.34 14.67
CA PRO A 379 -6.12 -10.51 15.28
C PRO A 379 -5.98 -10.58 16.80
N ALA A 380 -4.79 -10.26 17.33
CA ALA A 380 -4.55 -10.24 18.78
C ALA A 380 -5.26 -9.07 19.48
N GLY A 381 -5.27 -7.90 18.85
CA GLY A 381 -5.97 -6.72 19.37
C GLY A 381 -7.47 -6.94 19.48
N ILE A 382 -8.09 -7.50 18.43
CA ILE A 382 -9.52 -7.84 18.49
C ILE A 382 -9.80 -9.08 19.34
N ALA A 383 -8.84 -10.00 19.54
CA ALA A 383 -9.05 -11.18 20.39
C ALA A 383 -9.33 -10.79 21.85
N PHE A 384 -8.64 -9.76 22.34
CA PHE A 384 -8.91 -9.15 23.65
C PHE A 384 -10.37 -8.65 23.76
N LEU A 385 -10.87 -7.95 22.74
CA LEU A 385 -12.25 -7.44 22.72
C LEU A 385 -13.29 -8.56 22.55
N ILE A 386 -12.97 -9.60 21.77
CA ILE A 386 -13.81 -10.80 21.64
C ILE A 386 -13.91 -11.54 22.98
N SER A 387 -12.83 -11.62 23.75
CA SER A 387 -12.89 -12.17 25.11
C SER A 387 -13.88 -11.38 25.97
N ALA A 388 -13.81 -10.05 25.95
CA ALA A 388 -14.75 -9.20 26.68
C ALA A 388 -16.19 -9.44 26.21
N SER A 389 -16.42 -9.60 24.91
CA SER A 389 -17.77 -9.82 24.34
C SER A 389 -18.36 -11.16 24.79
N LYS A 390 -17.57 -12.24 24.79
CA LYS A 390 -17.99 -13.55 25.30
C LYS A 390 -18.41 -13.55 26.76
N LYS A 391 -17.92 -12.59 27.55
CA LYS A 391 -18.28 -12.41 28.97
C LYS A 391 -19.32 -11.32 29.20
N GLY A 392 -19.88 -10.72 28.14
CA GLY A 392 -20.84 -9.62 28.25
C GLY A 392 -20.23 -8.30 28.78
N LYS A 393 -18.90 -8.17 28.74
CA LYS A 393 -18.14 -7.01 29.26
C LYS A 393 -17.70 -6.02 28.18
N LEU A 394 -17.99 -6.29 26.89
CA LEU A 394 -17.47 -5.47 25.79
C LEU A 394 -17.95 -4.02 25.84
N ARG A 395 -19.21 -3.76 26.19
CA ARG A 395 -19.75 -2.40 26.29
C ARG A 395 -19.16 -1.63 27.47
N GLU A 396 -19.02 -2.28 28.62
CA GLU A 396 -18.37 -1.69 29.81
C GLU A 396 -16.92 -1.30 29.50
N LEU A 397 -16.17 -2.21 28.87
CA LEU A 397 -14.80 -1.95 28.43
C LEU A 397 -14.73 -0.87 27.35
N GLY A 398 -15.71 -0.85 26.43
CA GLY A 398 -15.72 0.03 25.27
C GLY A 398 -15.94 1.52 25.61
N ALA A 399 -16.67 1.83 26.68
CA ALA A 399 -17.08 3.20 27.01
C ALA A 399 -15.92 4.18 27.29
N GLY A 400 -14.72 3.68 27.59
CA GLY A 400 -13.51 4.48 27.79
C GLY A 400 -12.31 3.99 26.96
N LEU A 401 -12.57 3.29 25.86
CA LEU A 401 -11.53 2.69 25.01
C LEU A 401 -11.29 3.54 23.75
N ALA A 402 -10.03 3.84 23.44
CA ALA A 402 -9.63 4.22 22.09
C ALA A 402 -8.79 3.10 21.46
N LEU A 403 -9.20 2.61 20.29
CA LEU A 403 -8.45 1.64 19.49
C LEU A 403 -7.76 2.38 18.34
N VAL A 404 -6.44 2.26 18.27
CA VAL A 404 -5.61 2.85 17.21
C VAL A 404 -5.09 1.74 16.30
N GLU A 405 -5.48 1.77 15.02
CA GLU A 405 -5.05 0.79 14.00
C GLU A 405 -4.42 1.52 12.80
N ARG A 406 -3.27 1.01 12.37
CA ARG A 406 -2.45 1.56 11.29
C ARG A 406 -3.12 1.40 9.92
N GLY A 407 -3.79 0.28 9.72
CA GLY A 407 -4.57 -0.05 8.53
C GLY A 407 -5.98 0.53 8.56
N ASP A 408 -6.70 0.33 7.45
CA ASP A 408 -8.04 0.90 7.27
C ASP A 408 -9.14 -0.02 7.83
N CYS A 409 -8.81 -1.27 8.13
CA CYS A 409 -9.72 -2.28 8.65
C CYS A 409 -9.19 -2.91 9.95
N LEU A 410 -10.12 -3.37 10.78
CA LEU A 410 -9.82 -4.12 12.00
C LEU A 410 -9.84 -5.63 11.72
N GLY A 411 -9.05 -6.38 12.46
CA GLY A 411 -9.22 -7.80 12.68
C GLY A 411 -8.32 -8.72 11.85
N ALA A 412 -8.23 -8.52 10.53
CA ALA A 412 -7.40 -9.37 9.69
C ALA A 412 -5.90 -9.25 10.01
N GLY A 413 -5.42 -8.03 10.22
CA GLY A 413 -3.99 -7.73 10.32
C GLY A 413 -3.21 -8.37 9.18
N GLU A 414 -2.08 -9.01 9.50
CA GLU A 414 -1.21 -9.63 8.49
C GLU A 414 -1.50 -11.11 8.22
N LEU A 415 -2.40 -11.76 8.95
CA LEU A 415 -2.65 -13.21 8.79
C LEU A 415 -3.01 -13.61 7.35
N PRO A 416 -3.84 -12.87 6.60
CA PRO A 416 -4.16 -13.22 5.20
C PRO A 416 -2.94 -13.16 4.26
N GLY A 417 -1.87 -12.48 4.68
CA GLY A 417 -0.62 -12.40 3.94
C GLY A 417 0.22 -13.67 3.97
N TYR A 418 -0.17 -14.71 4.72
CA TYR A 418 0.58 -15.97 4.84
C TYR A 418 -0.01 -17.09 3.97
N ALA A 419 0.87 -17.79 3.27
CA ALA A 419 0.58 -18.91 2.38
C ALA A 419 0.59 -20.28 3.10
N ILE A 420 0.25 -20.31 4.39
CA ILE A 420 0.19 -21.53 5.20
C ILE A 420 -1.20 -21.79 5.77
N THR A 421 -1.38 -23.00 6.30
CA THR A 421 -2.55 -23.38 7.08
C THR A 421 -2.39 -22.97 8.53
N SER A 422 -3.48 -22.52 9.15
CA SER A 422 -3.55 -22.19 10.57
C SER A 422 -3.25 -23.39 11.47
N ASP A 423 -2.67 -23.14 12.63
CA ASP A 423 -2.53 -24.09 13.73
C ASP A 423 -3.80 -24.21 14.60
N SER A 424 -4.83 -23.44 14.24
CA SER A 424 -6.14 -23.40 14.89
C SER A 424 -7.21 -23.99 13.98
N THR A 425 -8.14 -24.73 14.57
CA THR A 425 -9.21 -25.39 13.82
C THR A 425 -10.28 -24.40 13.36
N ALA A 426 -11.09 -24.77 12.36
CA ALA A 426 -12.21 -23.95 11.92
C ALA A 426 -13.20 -23.67 13.07
N GLU A 427 -13.46 -24.66 13.91
CA GLU A 427 -14.29 -24.56 15.11
C GLU A 427 -13.70 -23.55 16.10
N THR A 428 -12.37 -23.48 16.21
CA THR A 428 -11.70 -22.49 17.05
C THR A 428 -11.96 -21.07 16.56
N PHE A 429 -11.86 -20.82 15.24
CA PHE A 429 -12.22 -19.52 14.65
C PHE A 429 -13.69 -19.17 14.89
N LEU A 430 -14.60 -20.11 14.61
CA LEU A 430 -16.05 -19.90 14.74
C LEU A 430 -16.50 -19.75 16.20
N SER A 431 -15.75 -20.28 17.16
CA SER A 431 -16.03 -20.10 18.60
C SER A 431 -16.01 -18.64 19.06
N ALA A 432 -15.42 -17.73 18.27
CA ALA A 432 -15.43 -16.30 18.56
C ALA A 432 -16.84 -15.70 18.48
N VAL A 433 -17.65 -16.20 17.55
CA VAL A 433 -18.99 -15.66 17.24
C VAL A 433 -20.10 -16.61 17.69
N LYS A 434 -19.83 -17.91 17.75
CA LYS A 434 -20.81 -18.90 18.20
C LYS A 434 -21.27 -18.59 19.64
N ASP A 435 -22.60 -18.54 19.82
CA ASP A 435 -23.26 -18.30 21.11
C ASP A 435 -22.78 -17.01 21.82
N ASN A 436 -22.33 -16.00 21.06
CA ASN A 436 -21.82 -14.75 21.63
C ASN A 436 -22.97 -13.95 22.28
N PRO A 437 -22.79 -13.40 23.51
CA PRO A 437 -23.82 -12.58 24.16
C PRO A 437 -24.22 -11.32 23.40
N GLU A 438 -23.34 -10.77 22.55
CA GLU A 438 -23.65 -9.64 21.69
C GLU A 438 -24.35 -10.13 20.40
N PRO A 439 -25.66 -9.83 20.18
CA PRO A 439 -26.44 -10.44 19.11
C PRO A 439 -25.86 -10.19 17.72
N GLY A 440 -25.32 -9.00 17.48
CA GLY A 440 -24.71 -8.66 16.19
C GLY A 440 -23.38 -9.40 15.93
N ILE A 441 -22.65 -9.78 16.98
CA ILE A 441 -21.46 -10.64 16.85
C ILE A 441 -21.91 -12.09 16.63
N ALA A 442 -22.93 -12.56 17.36
CA ALA A 442 -23.48 -13.91 17.18
C ALA A 442 -23.99 -14.16 15.76
N ALA A 443 -24.66 -13.17 15.17
CA ALA A 443 -25.18 -13.24 13.80
C ALA A 443 -24.09 -13.48 12.74
N LEU A 444 -22.82 -13.21 13.04
CA LEU A 444 -21.71 -13.51 12.13
C LEU A 444 -21.54 -15.00 11.86
N ILE A 445 -22.11 -15.90 12.68
CA ILE A 445 -22.08 -17.34 12.40
C ILE A 445 -22.69 -17.70 11.04
N ASP A 446 -23.69 -16.93 10.61
CA ASP A 446 -24.38 -17.11 9.33
C ASP A 446 -23.79 -16.27 8.20
N HIS A 447 -22.77 -15.44 8.49
CA HIS A 447 -22.11 -14.59 7.49
C HIS A 447 -21.41 -15.44 6.41
N PRO A 448 -21.40 -15.02 5.13
CA PRO A 448 -20.73 -15.78 4.07
C PRO A 448 -19.27 -16.14 4.38
N ALA A 449 -18.52 -15.21 4.98
CA ALA A 449 -17.15 -15.46 5.40
C ALA A 449 -17.03 -16.53 6.51
N ALA A 450 -17.99 -16.61 7.44
CA ALA A 450 -18.00 -17.66 8.46
C ALA A 450 -18.33 -19.03 7.86
N ARG A 451 -19.20 -19.08 6.85
CA ARG A 451 -19.48 -20.31 6.09
C ARG A 451 -18.25 -20.79 5.32
N GLU A 452 -17.42 -19.88 4.81
CA GLU A 452 -16.13 -20.23 4.20
C GLU A 452 -15.19 -20.88 5.22
N ILE A 453 -15.11 -20.35 6.45
CA ILE A 453 -14.36 -21.00 7.54
C ILE A 453 -14.96 -22.36 7.90
N ALA A 454 -16.29 -22.46 7.99
CA ALA A 454 -16.99 -23.71 8.32
C ALA A 454 -16.73 -24.83 7.31
N ALA A 455 -16.43 -24.50 6.04
CA ALA A 455 -16.04 -25.48 5.02
C ALA A 455 -14.71 -26.20 5.33
N TYR A 456 -13.99 -25.79 6.38
CA TYR A 456 -12.77 -26.43 6.87
C TYR A 456 -12.94 -27.18 8.20
N ILE A 457 -14.18 -27.32 8.70
CA ILE A 457 -14.49 -28.21 9.85
C ILE A 457 -14.00 -29.63 9.53
N GLY A 458 -13.31 -30.25 10.50
CA GLY A 458 -12.70 -31.57 10.35
C GLY A 458 -11.46 -31.64 9.42
N LYS A 459 -11.00 -30.53 8.83
CA LYS A 459 -9.76 -30.48 8.03
C LYS A 459 -8.56 -30.15 8.92
N LEU A 460 -7.35 -30.28 8.37
CA LEU A 460 -6.07 -29.98 9.04
C LEU A 460 -5.78 -28.46 9.18
N GLY A 461 -6.80 -27.68 9.54
CA GLY A 461 -6.74 -26.23 9.73
C GLY A 461 -7.30 -25.42 8.56
N VAL A 462 -7.39 -24.10 8.77
CA VAL A 462 -7.90 -23.14 7.79
C VAL A 462 -6.72 -22.46 7.08
N PRO A 463 -6.67 -22.40 5.73
CA PRO A 463 -5.67 -21.60 5.03
C PRO A 463 -5.72 -20.13 5.46
N LEU A 464 -4.61 -19.57 5.94
CA LEU A 464 -4.61 -18.22 6.54
C LEU A 464 -5.01 -17.13 5.54
N HIS A 465 -4.65 -17.25 4.27
CA HIS A 465 -5.12 -16.33 3.21
C HIS A 465 -6.65 -16.28 3.06
N ARG A 466 -7.39 -17.28 3.59
CA ARG A 466 -8.86 -17.35 3.57
C ARG A 466 -9.50 -16.78 4.83
N THR A 467 -8.73 -16.48 5.88
CA THR A 467 -9.31 -16.02 7.16
C THR A 467 -9.62 -14.52 7.18
N GLY A 468 -9.07 -13.75 6.25
CA GLY A 468 -9.19 -12.28 6.20
C GLY A 468 -10.63 -11.77 6.27
N PRO A 469 -11.51 -12.16 5.33
CA PRO A 469 -12.89 -11.68 5.31
C PRO A 469 -13.67 -11.96 6.60
N PHE A 470 -13.42 -13.10 7.26
CA PHE A 470 -14.09 -13.45 8.53
C PHE A 470 -13.56 -12.61 9.70
N LEU A 471 -12.24 -12.44 9.78
CA LEU A 471 -11.60 -11.62 10.82
C LEU A 471 -11.96 -10.14 10.68
N GLU A 472 -12.09 -9.63 9.44
CA GLU A 472 -12.54 -8.26 9.17
C GLU A 472 -14.00 -8.03 9.56
N ALA A 473 -14.91 -8.93 9.16
CA ALA A 473 -16.31 -8.84 9.56
C ALA A 473 -16.47 -8.85 11.10
N MET A 474 -15.66 -9.68 11.78
CA MET A 474 -15.59 -9.71 13.24
C MET A 474 -15.03 -8.39 13.81
N GLY A 475 -13.93 -7.88 13.27
CA GLY A 475 -13.33 -6.60 13.68
C GLY A 475 -14.28 -5.42 13.50
N GLN A 476 -14.98 -5.34 12.38
CA GLN A 476 -16.00 -4.33 12.12
C GLN A 476 -17.14 -4.38 13.14
N ARG A 477 -17.66 -5.57 13.43
CA ARG A 477 -18.78 -5.70 14.38
C ARG A 477 -18.36 -5.38 15.82
N VAL A 478 -17.18 -5.85 16.24
CA VAL A 478 -16.61 -5.50 17.56
C VAL A 478 -16.38 -4.00 17.66
N GLY A 479 -15.77 -3.39 16.65
CA GLY A 479 -15.54 -1.94 16.58
C GLY A 479 -16.86 -1.16 16.68
N ALA A 480 -17.91 -1.60 15.98
CA ALA A 480 -19.23 -0.99 16.09
C ALA A 480 -19.79 -1.03 17.52
N VAL A 481 -19.68 -2.16 18.23
CA VAL A 481 -20.14 -2.27 19.63
C VAL A 481 -19.34 -1.34 20.56
N VAL A 482 -18.02 -1.20 20.34
CA VAL A 482 -17.20 -0.26 21.10
C VAL A 482 -17.62 1.18 20.84
N THR A 483 -17.82 1.57 19.58
CA THR A 483 -18.29 2.91 19.22
C THR A 483 -19.68 3.20 19.78
N GLU A 484 -20.61 2.24 19.71
CA GLU A 484 -21.95 2.33 20.31
C GLU A 484 -21.89 2.54 21.84
N ALA A 485 -20.85 2.03 22.51
CA ALA A 485 -20.63 2.21 23.94
C ALA A 485 -19.95 3.54 24.31
N GLY A 486 -19.51 4.33 23.33
CA GLY A 486 -18.82 5.62 23.54
C GLY A 486 -17.30 5.59 23.31
N GLY A 487 -16.75 4.46 22.88
CA GLY A 487 -15.32 4.33 22.54
C GLY A 487 -14.96 4.93 21.18
N GLN A 488 -13.66 5.07 20.93
CA GLN A 488 -13.12 5.67 19.71
C GLN A 488 -12.40 4.64 18.82
N MET A 489 -12.79 4.54 17.56
CA MET A 489 -12.08 3.73 16.55
C MET A 489 -11.25 4.62 15.64
N LEU A 490 -9.93 4.48 15.69
CA LEU A 490 -8.96 5.30 14.98
C LEU A 490 -8.16 4.44 13.99
N THR A 491 -8.81 4.02 12.91
CA THR A 491 -8.15 3.36 11.76
C THR A 491 -7.38 4.37 10.92
N GLY A 492 -6.38 3.91 10.18
CA GLY A 492 -5.46 4.79 9.44
C GLY A 492 -4.54 5.64 10.33
N HIS A 493 -4.44 5.33 11.63
CA HIS A 493 -3.61 6.06 12.59
C HIS A 493 -2.50 5.13 13.14
N GLU A 494 -1.29 5.64 13.29
CA GLU A 494 -0.19 4.93 13.94
C GLU A 494 0.10 5.55 15.31
N VAL A 495 0.52 4.74 16.28
CA VAL A 495 1.04 5.24 17.55
C VAL A 495 2.55 5.41 17.41
N ILE A 496 3.05 6.60 17.74
CA ILE A 496 4.48 6.94 17.64
C ILE A 496 5.21 6.47 18.90
N ASP A 497 4.69 6.87 20.07
CA ASP A 497 5.20 6.56 21.40
C ASP A 497 4.12 6.82 22.46
N SER A 498 4.38 6.34 23.67
CA SER A 498 3.53 6.66 24.83
C SER A 498 4.39 7.02 26.04
N ARG A 499 4.11 8.17 26.64
CA ARG A 499 4.84 8.70 27.79
C ARG A 499 4.00 8.57 29.06
N ARG A 500 4.57 8.02 30.13
CA ARG A 500 3.88 7.93 31.42
C ARG A 500 4.16 9.17 32.26
N SER A 501 3.13 9.95 32.55
CA SER A 501 3.22 11.16 33.38
C SER A 501 3.46 10.87 34.86
N ALA A 502 3.87 11.89 35.62
CA ALA A 502 4.03 11.81 37.08
C ALA A 502 2.71 11.52 37.82
N THR A 503 1.56 11.87 37.24
CA THR A 503 0.23 11.53 37.79
C THR A 503 -0.18 10.09 37.51
N GLY A 504 0.61 9.35 36.73
CA GLY A 504 0.40 7.95 36.40
C GLY A 504 -0.41 7.69 35.12
N LEU A 505 -0.85 8.74 34.42
CA LEU A 505 -1.54 8.66 33.14
C LEU A 505 -0.56 8.48 31.98
N TRP A 506 -0.98 7.75 30.96
CA TRP A 506 -0.31 7.62 29.67
C TRP A 506 -0.72 8.74 28.72
N HIS A 507 0.30 9.32 28.10
CA HIS A 507 0.21 10.32 27.05
C HIS A 507 0.64 9.64 25.75
N THR A 508 -0.33 9.16 24.98
CA THR A 508 -0.09 8.35 23.79
C THR A 508 -0.16 9.22 22.54
N ARG A 509 0.99 9.45 21.90
CA ARG A 509 1.05 10.23 20.67
C ARG A 509 0.70 9.37 19.47
N ILE A 510 -0.28 9.83 18.72
CA ILE A 510 -0.77 9.16 17.52
C ILE A 510 -0.65 10.07 16.32
N ARG A 511 -0.38 9.47 15.15
CA ARG A 511 -0.28 10.16 13.87
C ARG A 511 -1.33 9.61 12.90
N ASN A 512 -2.11 10.49 12.31
CA ASN A 512 -2.92 10.12 11.15
C ASN A 512 -1.98 9.87 9.96
N ARG A 513 -2.03 8.69 9.34
CA ARG A 513 -1.09 8.32 8.27
C ARG A 513 -1.38 8.99 6.94
N ALA A 514 -2.63 9.41 6.72
CA ALA A 514 -3.01 10.12 5.51
C ALA A 514 -2.63 11.59 5.58
N THR A 515 -2.73 12.20 6.77
CA THR A 515 -2.56 13.65 6.95
C THR A 515 -1.21 14.03 7.58
N GLY A 516 -0.61 13.12 8.34
CA GLY A 516 0.57 13.39 9.16
C GLY A 516 0.26 14.12 10.47
N ALA A 517 -1.01 14.49 10.72
CA ALA A 517 -1.43 15.17 11.94
C ALA A 517 -1.15 14.29 13.17
N GLU A 518 -0.49 14.89 14.16
CA GLU A 518 -0.25 14.26 15.46
C GLU A 518 -1.23 14.79 16.50
N ARG A 519 -1.75 13.90 17.33
CA ARG A 519 -2.51 14.25 18.53
C ARG A 519 -2.14 13.31 19.67
N GLU A 520 -2.44 13.72 20.89
CA GLU A 520 -2.12 12.96 22.09
C GLU A 520 -3.41 12.48 22.76
N LEU A 521 -3.48 11.19 23.06
CA LEU A 521 -4.57 10.59 23.82
C LEU A 521 -4.12 10.38 25.27
N LEU A 522 -4.95 10.82 26.21
CA LEU A 522 -4.73 10.58 27.64
C LEU A 522 -5.46 9.31 28.09
N SER A 523 -4.76 8.40 28.76
CA SER A 523 -5.39 7.20 29.31
C SER A 523 -4.78 6.70 30.61
N GLU A 524 -5.55 5.94 31.38
CA GLU A 524 -5.03 5.23 32.56
C GLU A 524 -4.17 4.03 32.16
N ASN A 525 -4.54 3.36 31.07
CA ASN A 525 -3.89 2.13 30.62
C ASN A 525 -3.57 2.17 29.11
N ILE A 526 -2.58 1.37 28.71
CA ILE A 526 -2.26 1.06 27.31
C ILE A 526 -2.19 -0.45 27.10
N VAL A 527 -2.71 -0.95 25.97
CA VAL A 527 -2.60 -2.35 25.55
C VAL A 527 -1.89 -2.40 24.21
N ILE A 528 -0.75 -3.10 24.14
CA ILE A 528 0.12 -3.17 22.96
C ILE A 528 -0.12 -4.50 22.23
N ALA A 529 -0.70 -4.42 21.05
CA ALA A 529 -1.06 -5.54 20.17
C ALA A 529 -0.47 -5.39 18.76
N THR A 530 0.76 -4.90 18.67
CA THR A 530 1.44 -4.48 17.42
C THR A 530 2.06 -5.61 16.60
N GLY A 531 1.74 -6.87 16.92
CA GLY A 531 2.27 -8.03 16.19
C GLY A 531 3.77 -8.25 16.42
N GLY A 532 4.41 -8.99 15.51
CA GLY A 532 5.84 -9.26 15.59
C GLY A 532 6.48 -9.56 14.24
N TYR A 533 7.81 -9.46 14.21
CA TYR A 533 8.63 -9.61 13.02
C TYR A 533 9.87 -10.45 13.29
N GLN A 534 10.51 -10.92 12.22
CA GLN A 534 11.84 -11.52 12.28
C GLN A 534 12.92 -10.47 12.01
N SER A 535 13.85 -10.30 12.95
CA SER A 535 15.00 -9.40 12.80
C SER A 535 16.12 -10.11 12.04
N ALA A 536 16.46 -9.62 10.85
CA ALA A 536 17.52 -10.21 10.02
C ALA A 536 18.88 -10.20 10.73
N SER A 537 19.21 -9.12 11.44
CA SER A 537 20.47 -9.00 12.17
C SER A 537 20.54 -9.98 13.34
N ASP A 538 19.45 -10.15 14.09
CA ASP A 538 19.45 -11.07 15.25
C ASP A 538 19.51 -12.52 14.80
N ILE A 539 18.83 -12.85 13.69
CA ILE A 539 18.86 -14.18 13.10
C ILE A 539 20.24 -14.50 12.55
N ALA A 540 20.90 -13.54 11.89
CA ALA A 540 22.27 -13.69 11.43
C ALA A 540 23.26 -13.83 12.60
N ALA A 541 23.04 -13.12 13.71
CA ALA A 541 23.88 -13.22 14.90
C ALA A 541 23.62 -14.48 15.74
N ALA A 542 22.52 -15.18 15.51
CA ALA A 542 22.15 -16.35 16.31
C ALA A 542 23.19 -17.47 16.15
N PRO A 543 23.76 -18.00 17.25
CA PRO A 543 24.80 -19.01 17.16
C PRO A 543 24.20 -20.35 16.74
N VAL A 544 24.60 -20.92 15.61
CA VAL A 544 24.23 -22.27 15.13
C VAL A 544 25.51 -23.07 14.95
N ALA A 545 25.58 -24.28 15.53
CA ALA A 545 26.81 -25.07 15.59
C ALA A 545 28.02 -24.29 16.17
N GLY A 546 27.76 -23.37 17.11
CA GLY A 546 28.80 -22.56 17.77
C GLY A 546 29.27 -21.32 17.00
N THR A 547 28.77 -21.08 15.78
CA THR A 547 29.14 -19.92 14.94
C THR A 547 27.90 -19.07 14.62
N PRO A 548 27.99 -17.74 14.51
CA PRO A 548 26.87 -16.92 14.03
C PRO A 548 26.36 -17.40 12.67
N LEU A 549 25.04 -17.59 12.54
CA LEU A 549 24.43 -18.16 11.34
C LEU A 549 24.77 -17.36 10.06
N GLY A 550 24.79 -16.03 10.15
CA GLY A 550 25.13 -15.15 9.03
C GLY A 550 26.53 -15.40 8.48
N GLU A 551 27.50 -15.72 9.35
CA GLU A 551 28.86 -16.09 8.95
C GLU A 551 28.91 -17.45 8.25
N LEU A 552 28.05 -18.39 8.65
CA LEU A 552 27.99 -19.73 8.06
C LEU A 552 27.35 -19.75 6.66
N VAL A 553 26.31 -18.93 6.43
CA VAL A 553 25.45 -19.08 5.25
C VAL A 553 25.38 -17.86 4.33
N GLY A 554 25.77 -16.67 4.82
CA GLY A 554 25.78 -15.43 4.02
C GLY A 554 24.45 -15.18 3.32
N GLU A 555 24.50 -14.86 2.03
CA GLU A 555 23.34 -14.54 1.19
C GLU A 555 22.36 -15.70 0.99
N ARG A 556 22.75 -16.94 1.33
CA ARG A 556 21.87 -18.12 1.29
C ARG A 556 20.83 -18.11 2.41
N LEU A 557 20.99 -17.24 3.41
CA LEU A 557 20.02 -17.04 4.48
C LEU A 557 18.71 -16.46 3.94
N MET A 558 17.60 -17.10 4.28
CA MET A 558 16.25 -16.62 4.05
C MET A 558 15.49 -16.62 5.38
N LEU A 559 14.79 -15.54 5.67
CA LEU A 559 13.92 -15.49 6.85
C LEU A 559 12.71 -16.40 6.62
N CYS A 560 12.33 -17.14 7.65
CA CYS A 560 11.14 -17.98 7.61
C CYS A 560 9.88 -17.14 7.30
N ASP A 561 9.76 -15.96 7.90
CA ASP A 561 8.65 -15.03 7.66
C ASP A 561 8.50 -14.68 6.18
N ASP A 562 9.62 -14.32 5.52
CA ASP A 562 9.64 -14.00 4.09
C ASP A 562 9.21 -15.19 3.22
N MET A 563 9.53 -16.41 3.63
CA MET A 563 9.16 -17.61 2.87
C MET A 563 7.68 -17.95 3.06
N LEU A 564 7.15 -17.80 4.27
CA LEU A 564 5.78 -18.17 4.61
C LEU A 564 4.74 -17.17 4.09
N ARG A 565 5.13 -15.95 3.74
CA ARG A 565 4.26 -14.94 3.12
C ARG A 565 3.89 -15.29 1.67
N THR A 566 2.77 -14.76 1.19
CA THR A 566 2.37 -14.82 -0.22
C THR A 566 3.50 -14.30 -1.12
N GLY A 567 3.81 -15.05 -2.18
CA GLY A 567 4.97 -14.79 -3.06
C GLY A 567 6.33 -15.22 -2.48
N GLY A 568 6.40 -15.69 -1.24
CA GLY A 568 7.64 -16.18 -0.61
C GLY A 568 8.23 -17.39 -1.32
N MET A 569 7.37 -18.32 -1.77
CA MET A 569 7.80 -19.46 -2.58
C MET A 569 8.34 -19.06 -3.95
N ASP A 570 7.85 -17.99 -4.56
CA ASP A 570 8.39 -17.48 -5.84
C ASP A 570 9.78 -16.86 -5.65
N ARG A 571 10.00 -16.14 -4.53
CA ARG A 571 11.33 -15.66 -4.14
C ARG A 571 12.29 -16.83 -3.92
N LEU A 572 11.85 -17.87 -3.24
CA LEU A 572 12.64 -19.09 -3.06
C LEU A 572 12.99 -19.72 -4.42
N ARG A 573 12.01 -19.89 -5.32
CA ARG A 573 12.23 -20.42 -6.68
C ARG A 573 13.28 -19.62 -7.46
N THR A 574 13.22 -18.30 -7.34
CA THR A 574 14.21 -17.40 -7.97
C THR A 574 15.62 -17.67 -7.44
N ARG A 575 15.78 -17.86 -6.13
CA ARG A 575 17.09 -18.16 -5.51
C ARG A 575 17.67 -19.51 -5.91
N ILE A 576 16.81 -20.50 -6.18
CA ILE A 576 17.24 -21.84 -6.61
C ILE A 576 17.15 -22.03 -8.13
N ALA A 577 16.94 -20.96 -8.90
CA ALA A 577 16.83 -21.02 -10.35
C ALA A 577 18.12 -21.64 -10.95
N GLY A 578 17.94 -22.61 -11.85
CA GLY A 578 19.06 -23.35 -12.46
C GLY A 578 19.61 -24.52 -11.63
N LYS A 579 19.11 -24.76 -10.41
CA LYS A 579 19.46 -25.92 -9.60
C LYS A 579 18.56 -27.11 -9.95
N ARG A 580 19.14 -28.20 -10.46
CA ARG A 580 18.39 -29.42 -10.84
C ARG A 580 17.88 -30.24 -9.65
N ALA A 581 18.58 -30.19 -8.51
CA ALA A 581 18.23 -30.91 -7.28
C ALA A 581 18.55 -30.01 -6.07
N PRO A 582 17.71 -28.99 -5.81
CA PRO A 582 18.00 -27.99 -4.78
C PRO A 582 17.96 -28.61 -3.38
N ARG A 583 18.89 -28.18 -2.52
CA ARG A 583 18.96 -28.56 -1.11
C ARG A 583 18.57 -27.40 -0.22
N ILE A 584 17.65 -27.62 0.70
CA ILE A 584 17.16 -26.60 1.62
C ILE A 584 17.36 -27.07 3.06
N ALA A 585 17.98 -26.23 3.87
CA ALA A 585 18.05 -26.43 5.32
C ALA A 585 17.05 -25.50 6.01
N ILE A 586 16.26 -26.02 6.94
CA ILE A 586 15.35 -25.25 7.79
C ILE A 586 15.86 -25.34 9.21
N ILE A 587 16.08 -24.20 9.86
CA ILE A 587 16.59 -24.15 11.24
C ILE A 587 15.46 -23.73 12.18
N GLY A 588 15.12 -24.59 13.13
CA GLY A 588 14.14 -24.33 14.18
C GLY A 588 13.28 -25.55 14.51
N ALA A 589 12.61 -25.47 15.66
CA ALA A 589 11.65 -26.46 16.15
C ALA A 589 10.27 -25.83 16.42
N SER A 590 9.98 -24.68 15.80
CA SER A 590 8.72 -23.96 15.96
C SER A 590 7.66 -24.43 14.95
N THR A 591 6.39 -24.07 15.19
CA THR A 591 5.32 -24.28 14.20
C THR A 591 5.66 -23.67 12.84
N SER A 592 6.33 -22.52 12.81
CA SER A 592 6.77 -21.88 11.56
C SER A 592 7.86 -22.68 10.82
N ALA A 593 8.77 -23.35 11.54
CA ALA A 593 9.76 -24.25 10.94
C ALA A 593 9.08 -25.44 10.25
N ILE A 594 8.13 -26.08 10.96
CA ILE A 594 7.39 -27.22 10.42
C ILE A 594 6.49 -26.78 9.26
N ALA A 595 5.82 -25.63 9.38
CA ALA A 595 5.00 -25.08 8.31
C ALA A 595 5.82 -24.78 7.05
N SER A 596 7.08 -24.33 7.20
CA SER A 596 8.00 -24.17 6.07
C SER A 596 8.27 -25.50 5.38
N ALA A 597 8.54 -26.56 6.16
CA ALA A 597 8.76 -27.90 5.61
C ALA A 597 7.50 -28.42 4.88
N VAL A 598 6.32 -28.27 5.47
CA VAL A 598 5.03 -28.61 4.84
C VAL A 598 4.86 -27.87 3.50
N LEU A 599 5.12 -26.57 3.49
CA LEU A 599 4.95 -25.72 2.31
C LEU A 599 5.88 -26.17 1.16
N LEU A 600 7.13 -26.50 1.47
CA LEU A 600 8.08 -27.06 0.50
C LEU A 600 7.63 -28.42 -0.04
N LEU A 601 7.17 -29.31 0.84
CA LEU A 601 6.75 -30.66 0.46
C LEU A 601 5.51 -30.68 -0.45
N LYS A 602 4.64 -29.67 -0.31
CA LYS A 602 3.45 -29.44 -1.15
C LYS A 602 3.74 -28.67 -2.43
N SER A 603 4.94 -28.09 -2.56
CA SER A 603 5.31 -27.32 -3.74
C SER A 603 5.58 -28.21 -4.95
N ASP A 604 5.65 -27.59 -6.11
CA ASP A 604 6.05 -28.19 -7.39
C ASP A 604 7.58 -28.33 -7.55
N ILE A 605 8.36 -27.95 -6.53
CA ILE A 605 9.82 -28.04 -6.56
C ILE A 605 10.23 -29.52 -6.48
N ALA A 606 11.03 -29.96 -7.47
CA ALA A 606 11.55 -31.32 -7.54
C ALA A 606 12.68 -31.54 -6.52
N PHE A 607 12.32 -32.00 -5.33
CA PHE A 607 13.26 -32.37 -4.26
C PHE A 607 13.72 -33.83 -4.38
N GLY A 608 15.02 -34.05 -4.22
CA GLY A 608 15.61 -35.39 -4.12
C GLY A 608 15.43 -36.01 -2.74
N ALA A 609 15.91 -37.24 -2.55
CA ALA A 609 15.95 -37.86 -1.23
C ALA A 609 16.82 -37.02 -0.28
N GLU A 610 16.33 -36.83 0.95
CA GLU A 610 17.01 -36.07 2.02
C GLU A 610 17.46 -34.64 1.64
N SER A 611 16.89 -34.03 0.59
CA SER A 611 17.26 -32.68 0.17
C SER A 611 16.65 -31.57 1.04
N LEU A 612 15.66 -31.90 1.89
CA LEU A 612 15.09 -31.01 2.89
C LEU A 612 15.59 -31.41 4.29
N SER A 613 16.50 -30.63 4.85
CA SER A 613 17.05 -30.89 6.18
C SER A 613 16.39 -30.00 7.23
N LEU A 614 15.72 -30.59 8.23
CA LEU A 614 15.16 -29.87 9.37
C LEU A 614 16.10 -29.98 10.57
N LEU A 615 16.76 -28.87 10.89
CA LEU A 615 17.72 -28.72 11.97
C LEU A 615 17.02 -28.20 13.23
N HIS A 616 16.90 -29.01 14.29
CA HIS A 616 16.13 -28.66 15.49
C HIS A 616 16.92 -28.84 16.79
N ARG A 617 16.76 -27.93 17.77
CA ARG A 617 17.41 -28.02 19.10
C ARG A 617 16.57 -28.75 20.12
N GLU A 618 15.27 -28.53 20.06
CA GLU A 618 14.30 -29.08 21.00
C GLU A 618 13.65 -30.32 20.37
N ASP A 619 13.17 -31.23 21.20
CA ASP A 619 12.42 -32.40 20.72
C ASP A 619 11.15 -31.97 20.01
N LEU A 620 10.79 -32.71 18.96
CA LEU A 620 9.55 -32.46 18.24
C LEU A 620 8.38 -33.05 19.03
N ARG A 621 7.52 -32.18 19.58
CA ARG A 621 6.45 -32.56 20.52
C ARG A 621 5.09 -32.53 19.82
N PRO A 622 4.53 -33.66 19.38
CA PRO A 622 3.15 -33.69 18.85
C PRO A 622 2.12 -33.49 19.98
N TRP A 623 1.09 -32.69 19.74
CA TRP A 623 -0.04 -32.53 20.67
C TRP A 623 -0.91 -33.79 20.73
N TYR A 624 -1.43 -34.15 21.92
CA TYR A 624 -2.44 -35.19 22.09
C TYR A 624 -3.58 -34.77 23.04
N PRO A 625 -4.82 -35.25 22.81
CA PRO A 625 -5.96 -34.93 23.67
C PRO A 625 -5.93 -35.65 25.03
N SER A 626 -5.12 -36.70 25.18
CA SER A 626 -4.88 -37.35 26.47
C SER A 626 -3.60 -38.17 26.45
N ALA A 627 -3.13 -38.58 27.63
CA ALA A 627 -2.00 -39.49 27.77
C ALA A 627 -2.30 -40.88 27.20
N GLU A 628 -3.54 -41.34 27.30
CA GLU A 628 -4.02 -42.60 26.71
C GLU A 628 -3.92 -42.55 25.19
N ALA A 629 -4.44 -41.49 24.57
CA ALA A 629 -4.40 -41.30 23.12
C ALA A 629 -2.97 -41.23 22.57
N ALA A 630 -2.04 -40.62 23.33
CA ALA A 630 -0.63 -40.60 22.98
C ALA A 630 -0.03 -42.02 22.95
N ARG A 631 -0.31 -42.82 23.99
CA ARG A 631 0.19 -44.20 24.10
C ARG A 631 -0.43 -45.12 23.05
N GLU A 632 -1.72 -44.96 22.75
CA GLU A 632 -2.42 -45.71 21.69
C GLU A 632 -1.82 -45.45 20.31
N ASP A 633 -1.40 -44.21 20.03
CA ASP A 633 -0.70 -43.83 18.79
C ASP A 633 0.79 -44.25 18.82
N GLY A 634 1.27 -44.85 19.92
CA GLY A 634 2.65 -45.31 20.08
C GLY A 634 3.66 -44.24 20.49
N PHE A 635 3.20 -43.06 20.93
CA PHE A 635 4.05 -41.99 21.42
C PHE A 635 4.18 -42.05 22.95
N THR A 636 5.41 -42.24 23.44
CA THR A 636 5.70 -42.40 24.89
C THR A 636 6.71 -41.39 25.42
N ALA A 637 7.23 -40.49 24.57
CA ALA A 637 8.19 -39.46 24.95
C ALA A 637 7.49 -38.25 25.61
N PHE A 638 6.83 -38.49 26.75
CA PHE A 638 6.23 -37.48 27.61
C PHE A 638 6.18 -37.96 29.07
N GLY A 639 6.30 -37.04 30.02
CA GLY A 639 6.18 -37.27 31.46
C GLY A 639 5.00 -36.53 32.09
N PRO A 640 4.84 -36.62 33.43
CA PRO A 640 3.76 -35.92 34.15
C PRO A 640 3.78 -34.40 33.95
N ASP A 641 4.97 -33.81 33.84
CA ASP A 641 5.13 -32.36 33.63
C ASP A 641 4.77 -31.89 32.22
N ASP A 642 4.57 -32.82 31.28
CA ASP A 642 4.14 -32.55 29.89
C ASP A 642 2.62 -32.60 29.71
N ILE A 643 1.89 -32.97 30.77
CA ILE A 643 0.43 -33.06 30.78
C ILE A 643 -0.13 -31.79 31.42
N CYS A 644 -1.04 -31.12 30.72
CA CYS A 644 -1.77 -29.98 31.26
C CYS A 644 -2.69 -30.45 32.40
N SER A 645 -2.50 -29.90 33.60
CA SER A 645 -3.26 -30.26 34.79
C SER A 645 -4.77 -29.96 34.69
N LEU A 646 -5.18 -29.04 33.81
CA LEU A 646 -6.58 -28.65 33.65
C LEU A 646 -7.31 -29.48 32.58
N SER A 647 -6.66 -29.71 31.44
CA SER A 647 -7.31 -30.32 30.28
C SER A 647 -6.94 -31.78 30.07
N GLY A 648 -5.91 -32.29 30.76
CA GLY A 648 -5.34 -33.62 30.52
C GLY A 648 -4.59 -33.76 29.18
N PHE A 649 -4.48 -32.67 28.40
CA PHE A 649 -3.82 -32.68 27.10
C PHE A 649 -2.31 -32.82 27.28
N VAL A 650 -1.67 -33.65 26.44
CA VAL A 650 -0.21 -33.77 26.38
C VAL A 650 0.32 -32.68 25.45
N TYR A 651 1.31 -31.92 25.93
CA TYR A 651 1.89 -30.78 25.23
C TYR A 651 0.83 -29.76 24.79
N ARG A 652 -0.06 -29.33 25.70
CA ARG A 652 -1.13 -28.37 25.38
C ARG A 652 -0.60 -27.10 24.69
N LEU A 653 0.55 -26.60 25.14
CA LEU A 653 1.17 -25.36 24.70
C LEU A 653 2.32 -25.58 23.69
N ALA A 654 3.21 -26.55 23.94
CA ALA A 654 4.34 -26.89 23.07
C ALA A 654 3.94 -27.72 21.84
N GLY A 655 2.79 -28.38 21.89
CA GLY A 655 2.46 -29.44 20.97
C GLY A 655 2.15 -28.93 19.56
N PHE A 656 2.79 -29.52 18.54
CA PHE A 656 2.39 -29.31 17.15
C PHE A 656 0.97 -29.82 16.93
N ARG A 657 0.18 -29.04 16.19
CA ARG A 657 -1.23 -29.32 15.90
C ARG A 657 -1.44 -29.49 14.40
N LEU A 658 -2.54 -30.14 14.06
CA LEU A 658 -3.08 -30.23 12.69
C LEU A 658 -2.01 -30.66 11.68
N GLU A 659 -1.81 -29.90 10.61
CA GLU A 659 -0.88 -30.22 9.55
C GLU A 659 0.58 -30.37 10.03
N ALA A 660 1.02 -29.50 10.96
CA ALA A 660 2.36 -29.61 11.54
C ALA A 660 2.50 -30.89 12.38
N ARG A 661 1.45 -31.27 13.12
CA ARG A 661 1.41 -32.53 13.87
C ARG A 661 1.58 -33.73 12.94
N GLU A 662 0.83 -33.79 11.85
CA GLU A 662 0.88 -34.93 10.93
C GLU A 662 2.26 -35.10 10.29
N LEU A 663 2.94 -34.00 9.94
CA LEU A 663 4.32 -34.08 9.44
C LEU A 663 5.28 -34.58 10.53
N VAL A 664 5.16 -34.08 11.76
CA VAL A 664 6.00 -34.51 12.89
C VAL A 664 5.81 -35.99 13.20
N LEU A 665 4.57 -36.49 13.23
CA LEU A 665 4.30 -37.91 13.47
C LEU A 665 4.92 -38.80 12.39
N ARG A 666 4.90 -38.38 11.12
CA ARG A 666 5.57 -39.09 10.02
C ARG A 666 7.08 -39.09 10.20
N MET A 667 7.68 -37.95 10.50
CA MET A 667 9.13 -37.83 10.73
C MET A 667 9.59 -38.72 11.89
N LEU A 668 8.80 -38.81 12.96
CA LEU A 668 9.08 -39.62 14.14
C LEU A 668 8.61 -41.09 14.02
N ARG A 669 8.00 -41.49 12.89
CA ARG A 669 7.51 -42.85 12.64
C ARG A 669 6.45 -43.34 13.66
N ILE A 670 5.68 -42.41 14.21
CA ILE A 670 4.67 -42.69 15.24
C ILE A 670 3.41 -43.29 14.61
N GLY A 671 2.81 -44.28 15.26
CA GLY A 671 1.57 -44.94 14.80
C GLY A 671 1.72 -45.64 13.45
N GLY A 672 2.93 -46.12 13.11
CA GLY A 672 3.21 -46.80 11.84
C GLY A 672 3.28 -45.87 10.62
N ARG A 673 3.28 -44.55 10.82
CA ARG A 673 3.37 -43.57 9.73
C ARG A 673 4.75 -43.62 9.06
N THR A 674 4.76 -43.54 7.73
CA THR A 674 6.00 -43.54 6.93
C THR A 674 6.57 -42.12 6.81
N PRO A 675 7.88 -41.89 7.05
CA PRO A 675 8.53 -40.62 6.80
C PRO A 675 8.49 -40.23 5.32
N ASP A 676 8.47 -38.92 5.03
CA ASP A 676 8.68 -38.45 3.65
C ASP A 676 10.16 -38.62 3.28
N PRO A 677 10.51 -39.35 2.21
CA PRO A 677 11.90 -39.65 1.88
C PRO A 677 12.73 -38.42 1.47
N ARG A 678 12.07 -37.29 1.18
CA ARG A 678 12.74 -36.01 0.86
C ARG A 678 13.26 -35.30 2.11
N VAL A 679 12.76 -35.67 3.29
CA VAL A 679 13.03 -34.99 4.56
C VAL A 679 14.04 -35.74 5.40
N ARG A 680 15.02 -35.01 5.93
CA ARG A 680 15.94 -35.49 6.96
C ARG A 680 15.83 -34.65 8.23
N LEU A 681 15.78 -35.30 9.38
CA LEU A 681 15.92 -34.65 10.69
C LEU A 681 17.38 -34.64 11.14
N GLN A 682 17.81 -33.54 11.74
CA GLN A 682 19.11 -33.44 12.42
C GLN A 682 18.92 -32.66 13.73
N GLN A 683 19.32 -33.28 14.84
CA GLN A 683 19.31 -32.63 16.15
C GLN A 683 20.57 -31.78 16.31
N LEU A 684 20.39 -30.54 16.77
CA LEU A 684 21.45 -29.57 17.01
C LEU A 684 22.03 -29.77 18.43
N SER A 685 23.14 -30.50 18.55
CA SER A 685 23.85 -30.75 19.82
C SER A 685 25.22 -30.06 19.85
N GLY A 686 25.25 -28.75 20.13
CA GLY A 686 26.50 -27.99 20.24
C GLY A 686 27.24 -27.80 18.91
N PRO A 687 28.58 -27.63 18.90
CA PRO A 687 29.39 -27.63 17.68
C PRO A 687 29.30 -29.01 17.01
N ASP A 688 28.47 -29.11 15.99
CA ASP A 688 28.21 -30.35 15.26
C ASP A 688 28.78 -30.23 13.83
N PRO A 689 29.81 -31.03 13.49
CA PRO A 689 30.37 -31.07 12.14
C PRO A 689 29.34 -31.43 11.07
N GLU A 690 28.35 -32.26 11.42
CA GLU A 690 27.33 -32.69 10.48
C GLU A 690 26.34 -31.55 10.17
N THR A 691 25.92 -30.80 11.19
CA THR A 691 25.17 -29.56 11.00
C THR A 691 25.92 -28.57 10.10
N SER A 692 27.22 -28.38 10.36
CA SER A 692 28.05 -27.47 9.56
C SER A 692 28.11 -27.92 8.08
N ARG A 693 28.23 -29.23 7.85
CA ARG A 693 28.18 -29.82 6.51
C ARG A 693 26.84 -29.62 5.82
N ILE A 694 25.73 -29.88 6.51
CA ILE A 694 24.38 -29.65 5.98
C ILE A 694 24.19 -28.18 5.59
N LEU A 695 24.63 -27.25 6.44
CA LEU A 695 24.55 -25.82 6.18
C LEU A 695 25.45 -25.39 5.01
N ALA A 696 26.63 -25.98 4.84
CA ALA A 696 27.50 -25.72 3.71
C ALA A 696 26.92 -26.23 2.38
N GLU A 697 26.24 -27.37 2.39
CA GLU A 697 25.66 -28.00 1.20
C GLU A 697 24.29 -27.43 0.79
N ALA A 698 23.61 -26.69 1.66
CA ALA A 698 22.31 -26.11 1.37
C ALA A 698 22.40 -24.96 0.35
N ASP A 699 21.55 -24.98 -0.67
CA ASP A 699 21.42 -23.85 -1.61
C ASP A 699 20.71 -22.65 -0.94
N VAL A 700 19.73 -22.94 -0.06
CA VAL A 700 19.02 -21.94 0.74
C VAL A 700 18.86 -22.44 2.17
N VAL A 701 19.03 -21.54 3.13
CA VAL A 701 18.87 -21.82 4.56
C VAL A 701 17.76 -20.95 5.12
N VAL A 702 16.65 -21.58 5.51
CA VAL A 702 15.45 -20.93 6.05
C VAL A 702 15.54 -20.90 7.58
N ALA A 703 15.56 -19.71 8.17
CA ALA A 703 15.74 -19.55 9.61
C ALA A 703 14.43 -19.21 10.34
N ALA A 704 13.92 -20.17 11.11
CA ALA A 704 12.74 -20.06 11.97
C ALA A 704 13.14 -19.90 13.45
N LEU A 705 13.95 -18.88 13.75
CA LEU A 705 14.55 -18.67 15.08
C LEU A 705 13.73 -17.73 15.99
N GLY A 706 12.43 -17.60 15.73
CA GLY A 706 11.48 -16.83 16.55
C GLY A 706 11.21 -15.41 16.05
N TYR A 707 10.21 -14.79 16.65
CA TYR A 707 9.72 -13.44 16.35
C TYR A 707 9.98 -12.49 17.53
N ARG A 708 10.24 -11.23 17.20
CA ARG A 708 10.32 -10.09 18.12
C ARG A 708 9.04 -9.27 18.06
N PRO A 709 8.58 -8.70 19.18
CA PRO A 709 7.44 -7.80 19.17
C PRO A 709 7.83 -6.49 18.47
N HIS A 710 6.87 -5.88 17.77
CA HIS A 710 6.99 -4.46 17.39
C HIS A 710 6.79 -3.58 18.62
N ALA A 711 7.80 -3.48 19.47
CA ALA A 711 7.67 -2.77 20.74
C ALA A 711 7.42 -1.27 20.50
N LEU A 712 6.30 -0.77 21.01
CA LEU A 712 6.01 0.66 21.06
C LEU A 712 7.06 1.35 21.95
N PRO A 713 7.68 2.47 21.53
CA PRO A 713 8.54 3.24 22.41
C PRO A 713 7.73 3.76 23.62
N LEU A 714 8.10 3.31 24.82
CA LEU A 714 7.55 3.80 26.08
C LEU A 714 8.55 4.75 26.73
N LEU A 715 8.04 5.88 27.24
CA LEU A 715 8.82 6.93 27.87
C LEU A 715 8.39 7.13 29.33
N ASP A 716 9.34 7.45 30.21
CA ASP A 716 9.07 7.83 31.60
C ASP A 716 8.57 9.28 31.71
N ALA A 717 8.36 9.77 32.94
CA ALA A 717 7.81 11.11 33.17
C ALA A 717 8.73 12.22 32.64
N GLU A 718 10.03 11.97 32.67
CA GLU A 718 11.10 12.82 32.20
C GLU A 718 11.30 12.75 30.67
N GLY A 719 10.56 11.87 29.99
CA GLY A 719 10.62 11.66 28.54
C GLY A 719 11.79 10.78 28.09
N GLN A 720 12.45 10.09 29.00
CA GLN A 720 13.51 9.13 28.68
C GLN A 720 12.90 7.78 28.29
N ARG A 721 13.56 7.07 27.38
CA ARG A 721 13.06 5.79 26.89
C ARG A 721 13.22 4.70 27.94
N ILE A 722 12.13 4.03 28.26
CA ILE A 722 12.13 2.86 29.13
C ILE A 722 12.69 1.69 28.33
N ALA A 723 13.80 1.12 28.81
CA ALA A 723 14.35 -0.09 28.23
C ALA A 723 13.42 -1.25 28.55
N LEU A 724 12.80 -1.86 27.54
CA LEU A 724 11.90 -3.01 27.71
C LEU A 724 12.66 -4.34 27.70
N SER A 725 12.16 -5.32 28.45
CA SER A 725 12.62 -6.72 28.39
C SER A 725 12.60 -7.29 26.97
N ALA A 726 11.71 -6.77 26.13
CA ALA A 726 11.61 -7.07 24.70
C ALA A 726 12.88 -6.74 23.89
N HIS A 727 13.72 -5.81 24.37
CA HIS A 727 14.96 -5.39 23.73
C HIS A 727 16.18 -6.20 24.17
N ALA A 728 16.06 -6.99 25.24
CA ALA A 728 17.17 -7.82 25.72
C ALA A 728 17.62 -8.86 24.67
N PRO A 729 18.93 -9.21 24.62
CA PRO A 729 19.43 -10.29 23.78
C PRO A 729 18.84 -11.65 24.22
N GLY A 730 18.64 -12.58 23.28
CA GLY A 730 18.15 -13.94 23.55
C GLY A 730 16.70 -14.18 23.12
N ARG A 731 15.85 -14.70 24.02
CA ARG A 731 14.41 -14.96 23.79
C ARG A 731 13.55 -13.87 24.47
N PRO A 732 13.52 -12.63 23.95
CA PRO A 732 12.83 -11.52 24.58
C PRO A 732 11.33 -11.79 24.69
N ARG A 733 10.78 -11.43 25.85
CA ARG A 733 9.34 -11.38 26.14
C ARG A 733 9.00 -9.90 26.33
N LEU A 734 7.83 -9.46 25.87
CA LEU A 734 7.35 -8.10 26.13
C LEU A 734 6.62 -8.05 27.47
N ALA A 735 5.89 -9.11 27.80
CA ALA A 735 5.00 -9.15 28.93
C ALA A 735 5.27 -10.35 29.85
N ASP A 736 4.92 -10.18 31.12
CA ASP A 736 4.94 -11.23 32.14
C ASP A 736 3.70 -12.16 32.05
N GLN A 737 3.54 -13.05 33.02
CA GLN A 737 2.45 -14.02 33.13
C GLN A 737 1.08 -13.40 33.48
N LEU A 738 1.04 -12.08 33.73
CA LEU A 738 -0.18 -11.30 33.87
C LEU A 738 -0.40 -10.37 32.67
N CYS A 739 0.34 -10.58 31.58
CA CYS A 739 0.32 -9.74 30.39
C CYS A 739 0.78 -8.29 30.63
N ARG A 740 1.45 -8.00 31.74
CA ARG A 740 1.99 -6.66 32.02
C ARG A 740 3.31 -6.49 31.29
N VAL A 741 3.47 -5.38 30.56
CA VAL A 741 4.72 -5.06 29.87
C VAL A 741 5.81 -4.86 30.91
N THR A 742 7.00 -5.43 30.69
CA THR A 742 8.11 -5.32 31.65
C THR A 742 9.30 -4.53 31.11
N ASP A 743 10.00 -3.83 32.00
CA ASP A 743 11.28 -3.19 31.72
C ASP A 743 12.42 -4.23 31.60
N ALA A 744 13.64 -3.77 31.33
CA ALA A 744 14.81 -4.61 31.12
C ALA A 744 15.20 -5.42 32.37
N GLU A 745 14.83 -4.93 33.55
CA GLU A 745 15.00 -5.55 34.86
C GLU A 745 13.87 -6.55 35.19
N GLY A 746 12.87 -6.67 34.32
CA GLY A 746 11.73 -7.57 34.47
C GLY A 746 10.64 -7.06 35.39
N GLN A 747 10.67 -5.78 35.78
CA GLN A 747 9.62 -5.16 36.59
C GLN A 747 8.43 -4.74 35.71
N PRO A 748 7.19 -4.94 36.15
CA PRO A 748 6.02 -4.56 35.39
C PRO A 748 5.87 -3.03 35.33
N ILE A 749 5.66 -2.50 34.14
CA ILE A 749 5.38 -1.09 33.89
C ILE A 749 3.90 -0.84 34.20
N PRO A 750 3.57 0.04 35.17
CA PRO A 750 2.19 0.22 35.60
C PRO A 750 1.26 0.70 34.48
N GLY A 751 0.12 0.01 34.31
CA GLY A 751 -0.90 0.33 33.32
C GLY A 751 -0.53 -0.02 31.87
N ALA A 752 0.58 -0.72 31.63
CA ALA A 752 0.96 -1.18 30.30
C ALA A 752 0.80 -2.70 30.16
N TYR A 753 0.04 -3.13 29.15
CA TYR A 753 -0.23 -4.54 28.87
C TYR A 753 0.19 -4.92 27.45
N GLY A 754 0.53 -6.19 27.21
CA GLY A 754 0.96 -6.69 25.91
C GLY A 754 0.26 -7.99 25.54
N ILE A 755 -0.17 -8.13 24.27
CA ILE A 755 -0.88 -9.31 23.77
C ILE A 755 -0.42 -9.72 22.36
N GLY A 756 -0.46 -11.03 22.06
CA GLY A 756 -0.20 -11.58 20.72
C GLY A 756 1.10 -12.38 20.59
N LEU A 757 1.35 -12.88 19.37
CA LEU A 757 2.36 -13.89 19.00
C LEU A 757 3.78 -13.60 19.51
N ALA A 758 4.12 -12.32 19.67
CA ALA A 758 5.45 -11.89 20.09
C ALA A 758 5.51 -11.29 21.49
N ALA A 759 4.37 -11.13 22.17
CA ALA A 759 4.29 -10.60 23.53
C ALA A 759 5.00 -11.53 24.55
N GLY A 760 5.10 -12.82 24.24
CA GLY A 760 5.88 -13.77 25.03
C GLY A 760 5.18 -14.30 26.27
N PHE A 761 3.85 -14.21 26.30
CA PHE A 761 3.01 -14.74 27.37
C PHE A 761 3.18 -16.25 27.55
N VAL A 762 3.21 -16.69 28.80
CA VAL A 762 3.24 -18.10 29.18
C VAL A 762 2.19 -18.33 30.27
N PRO A 763 1.11 -19.10 29.99
CA PRO A 763 0.10 -19.40 30.99
C PRO A 763 0.65 -20.29 32.12
N GLU A 764 0.21 -20.03 33.34
CA GLU A 764 0.51 -20.83 34.53
C GLU A 764 -0.69 -20.86 35.50
N GLY A 765 -0.61 -21.70 36.54
CA GLY A 765 -1.65 -21.80 37.58
C GLY A 765 -3.04 -22.12 37.01
N ARG A 766 -4.03 -21.28 37.34
CA ARG A 766 -5.44 -21.44 36.95
C ARG A 766 -5.73 -21.36 35.45
N LEU A 767 -4.79 -20.89 34.64
CA LEU A 767 -4.90 -20.86 33.17
C LEU A 767 -4.44 -22.21 32.56
N GLY A 768 -3.75 -23.01 33.37
CA GLY A 768 -3.22 -24.32 33.02
C GLY A 768 -2.06 -24.24 32.04
N GLY A 769 -1.77 -25.38 31.42
CA GLY A 769 -0.55 -25.59 30.64
C GLY A 769 0.34 -26.63 31.31
N GLU A 770 1.22 -27.23 30.52
CA GLU A 770 2.19 -28.19 30.99
C GLU A 770 3.40 -27.48 31.64
N ARG A 771 3.90 -28.01 32.77
CA ARG A 771 4.99 -27.40 33.57
C ARG A 771 6.32 -27.37 32.83
N SER A 772 6.50 -28.30 31.89
CA SER A 772 7.69 -28.40 31.04
C SER A 772 7.77 -27.31 29.97
N PHE A 773 6.70 -26.53 29.76
CA PHE A 773 6.68 -25.49 28.74
C PHE A 773 7.58 -24.30 29.09
N LYS A 774 8.56 -24.01 28.24
CA LYS A 774 9.48 -22.86 28.37
C LYS A 774 9.43 -21.91 27.17
N GLY A 775 8.39 -22.02 26.33
CA GLY A 775 8.22 -21.29 25.07
C GLY A 775 7.37 -20.01 25.17
N LYS A 776 6.73 -19.64 24.06
CA LYS A 776 5.71 -18.56 23.97
C LYS A 776 4.38 -19.20 23.57
N ALA A 777 3.30 -18.97 24.32
CA ALA A 777 2.00 -19.52 23.98
C ALA A 777 1.35 -18.72 22.84
N ASN A 778 0.86 -19.41 21.80
CA ASN A 778 0.50 -18.78 20.52
C ASN A 778 -0.88 -19.21 19.98
N GLY A 779 -1.80 -19.69 20.81
CA GLY A 779 -3.10 -20.18 20.33
C GLY A 779 -4.17 -19.09 20.20
N LEU A 780 -4.84 -19.01 19.05
CA LEU A 780 -5.99 -18.10 18.82
C LEU A 780 -7.04 -18.20 19.93
N TRP A 781 -7.40 -19.43 20.32
CA TRP A 781 -8.35 -19.67 21.39
C TRP A 781 -7.92 -19.03 22.72
N GLN A 782 -6.63 -19.08 23.05
CA GLN A 782 -6.14 -18.53 24.31
C GLN A 782 -6.26 -17.01 24.34
N TRP A 783 -5.95 -16.34 23.22
CA TRP A 783 -6.10 -14.89 23.11
C TRP A 783 -7.56 -14.44 23.19
N GLN A 784 -8.48 -15.21 22.62
CA GLN A 784 -9.93 -14.91 22.60
C GLN A 784 -10.69 -15.34 23.86
N ASN A 785 -10.01 -15.98 24.81
CA ASN A 785 -10.61 -16.45 26.06
C ASN A 785 -9.65 -16.11 27.20
N ASP A 786 -8.84 -17.05 27.68
CA ASP A 786 -8.03 -16.93 28.89
C ASP A 786 -7.16 -15.66 28.95
N VAL A 787 -6.35 -15.40 27.93
CA VAL A 787 -5.35 -14.33 27.96
C VAL A 787 -5.97 -12.96 27.73
N GLY A 788 -6.91 -12.86 26.79
CA GLY A 788 -7.72 -11.65 26.63
C GLY A 788 -8.45 -11.31 27.93
N GLN A 789 -9.02 -12.32 28.59
CA GLN A 789 -9.79 -12.12 29.83
C GLN A 789 -8.92 -11.62 30.98
N LEU A 790 -7.67 -12.07 31.11
CA LEU A 790 -6.74 -11.54 32.12
C LEU A 790 -6.53 -10.04 31.98
N ILE A 791 -6.41 -9.54 30.75
CA ILE A 791 -6.25 -8.10 30.49
C ILE A 791 -7.58 -7.39 30.80
N VAL A 792 -8.72 -7.92 30.33
CA VAL A 792 -10.05 -7.36 30.61
C VAL A 792 -10.32 -7.24 32.11
N ASP A 793 -10.03 -8.27 32.90
CA ASP A 793 -10.27 -8.27 34.35
C ASP A 793 -9.39 -7.23 35.07
N GLN A 794 -8.13 -7.09 34.65
CA GLN A 794 -7.22 -6.07 35.21
C GLN A 794 -7.69 -4.64 34.85
N LEU A 795 -8.11 -4.40 33.61
CA LEU A 795 -8.59 -3.09 33.16
C LEU A 795 -9.90 -2.67 33.82
N LEU A 796 -10.75 -3.63 34.20
CA LEU A 796 -12.02 -3.38 34.91
C LEU A 796 -11.86 -3.44 36.45
N GLY A 797 -10.62 -3.39 36.96
CA GLY A 797 -10.34 -3.30 38.39
C GLY A 797 -10.69 -4.55 39.20
N GLN A 798 -10.80 -5.72 38.57
CA GLN A 798 -11.09 -6.98 39.24
C GLN A 798 -9.78 -7.61 39.74
N SER A 799 -9.75 -8.10 40.99
CA SER A 799 -8.57 -8.76 41.55
C SER A 799 -8.18 -10.00 40.73
N VAL A 800 -6.99 -9.97 40.11
CA VAL A 800 -6.43 -11.08 39.34
C VAL A 800 -5.38 -11.81 40.17
N SER A 801 -5.68 -13.04 40.58
CA SER A 801 -4.73 -13.95 41.24
C SER A 801 -4.42 -15.14 40.33
N LEU A 802 -3.14 -15.49 40.19
CA LEU A 802 -2.67 -16.72 39.53
C LEU A 802 -2.53 -17.90 40.51
N ALA A 803 -2.69 -17.66 41.81
CA ALA A 803 -2.71 -18.73 42.80
C ALA A 803 -3.94 -19.63 42.59
N ALA A 804 -3.70 -20.94 42.61
CA ALA A 804 -4.70 -21.98 42.39
C ALA A 804 -5.72 -22.05 43.53
#